data_AF-A0A9E1VYU4-F1
#
_entry.id   AF-A0A9E1VYU4-F1
#
_cell.length_a   1.000
_cell.length_b   1.000
_cell.length_c   1.000
_cell.angle_alpha   90.00
_cell.angle_beta   90.00
_cell.angle_gamma   90.00
#
_symmetry.space_group_name_H-M   'P 1'
#
loop_
_entity.id
_entity.type
_entity.pdbx_description
1 polymer ?
#
loop_
_entity_poly.entity_id
_entity_poly.type
_entity_poly.pdbx_seq_one_letter_code
_entity_poly.pdbx_strand_id
1 'polypeptide(L)'
;MNSLKDADSKPNTSGSFFCVVLGVLFLGLVLSLPSGIRAMFDGLPWTGEAETLVLAVIIPSLLILGWRFLSLRFSILYLCALLFLKGVLFLGSPSSGWVVKMHPNISKENLAGFYPFPTVEEGNWVKTYATIWNEEASGILKSSWTEKMDFPLDWVLTLAVKCGNSGVKCFDKLSPVVEIDGVIEIQAGEKFALIAEGVQDGTLLAINEKDERVVILPAKNSEEVAKLQYQFLHGGKWEVSGKLHYKGKKWSLIPTMVDAGGEISLDLGRGVLWQNKEDLSNSQDYIDFYKILSFIVDGGIIVFLLAWLVSTALSLVDQQILNSPIALFSISGLFLPIILAPIYSGLLNIVNSPDVTTISYLGFSISLVSVCFLVWTQWKRDFRNYQVDRVFPSVFLLFGPAMLFYFTRKWWFALGQWQIWGSGDDWTVYQQYGHKIVVEGEWLRAAEDVLYMQPLYRYFVGIYHGLFGQSAFVQHMADVWCVLGATIIIVAFAIKLRISPLVVFITSTIYLAINLIAAFRYHIGKGLVENHAMIYMMLAAWFLYKAREGGMMRITLATIFGIFGYWTRQDHLGAIAGIAFLALEPVEGPTNGWRGYWDRFKLNWKVFAVYWGAGILSVLALCFRNWWLGGVFFPTSKAHTNIDFSTYDTFPDSIYTVLTGKFLPAFPGLPGYMVMLGVIVALLAMVWRPRALSNFPLGLSISILGLLAPYILLVTWGYPPRYTIHILPLAILSCGIILNSFFDSHKLRSKLND
;
A
#
# COMPACT_ATOMS: atom_id res chain seq x y z
N MET A 1 -17.14 -45.73 30.03
CA MET A 1 -16.89 -46.62 28.87
C MET A 1 -16.34 -45.74 27.76
N ASN A 2 -15.04 -45.42 27.76
CA ASN A 2 -13.89 -46.25 27.38
C ASN A 2 -14.00 -46.82 25.97
N SER A 3 -13.48 -46.08 24.99
CA SER A 3 -12.69 -46.54 23.83
C SER A 3 -12.61 -45.39 22.82
N LEU A 4 -11.47 -45.24 22.16
CA LEU A 4 -11.08 -44.16 21.22
C LEU A 4 -10.43 -42.92 21.86
N LYS A 5 -9.44 -43.17 22.72
CA LYS A 5 -8.16 -42.43 22.66
C LYS A 5 -7.20 -43.24 21.78
N ASP A 6 -6.27 -42.53 21.14
CA ASP A 6 -5.13 -43.03 20.36
C ASP A 6 -5.41 -43.34 18.88
N ALA A 7 -5.66 -42.28 18.11
CA ALA A 7 -5.17 -42.21 16.73
C ALA A 7 -4.20 -41.02 16.65
N ASP A 8 -2.93 -41.36 16.64
CA ASP A 8 -1.76 -40.50 16.53
C ASP A 8 -1.82 -39.72 15.21
N SER A 9 -2.44 -38.53 15.23
CA SER A 9 -2.49 -37.65 14.06
C SER A 9 -1.18 -36.90 13.93
N LYS A 10 -0.20 -37.51 13.23
CA LYS A 10 0.80 -36.70 12.51
C LYS A 10 0.03 -35.69 11.66
N PRO A 11 0.23 -34.37 11.82
CA PRO A 11 -0.43 -33.42 10.97
C PRO A 11 0.13 -33.62 9.56
N ASN A 12 -0.75 -33.99 8.63
CA ASN A 12 -0.52 -33.95 7.19
C ASN A 12 -0.31 -32.48 6.77
N THR A 13 0.85 -31.92 7.11
CA THR A 13 1.18 -30.50 6.89
C THR A 13 1.51 -30.19 5.43
N SER A 14 1.89 -31.20 4.63
CA SER A 14 2.21 -31.01 3.21
C SER A 14 0.98 -30.77 2.33
N GLY A 15 -0.14 -31.45 2.59
CA GLY A 15 -1.38 -31.28 1.84
C GLY A 15 -2.05 -29.92 2.07
N SER A 16 -1.88 -29.32 3.25
CA SER A 16 -2.51 -28.03 3.58
C SER A 16 -1.84 -26.84 2.88
N PHE A 17 -0.50 -26.81 2.79
CA PHE A 17 0.21 -25.67 2.20
C PHE A 17 0.01 -25.56 0.68
N PHE A 18 0.07 -26.69 -0.05
CA PHE A 18 -0.15 -26.70 -1.50
C PHE A 18 -1.55 -26.18 -1.86
N CYS A 19 -2.58 -26.59 -1.12
CA CYS A 19 -3.95 -26.11 -1.34
C CYS A 19 -4.08 -24.60 -1.12
N VAL A 20 -3.40 -24.02 -0.13
CA VAL A 20 -3.39 -22.55 0.06
C VAL A 20 -2.75 -21.86 -1.13
N VAL A 21 -1.57 -22.32 -1.57
CA VAL A 21 -0.87 -21.73 -2.70
C VAL A 21 -1.74 -21.76 -3.95
N LEU A 22 -2.40 -22.89 -4.21
CA LEU A 22 -3.32 -23.03 -5.33
C LEU A 22 -4.54 -22.10 -5.21
N GLY A 23 -5.15 -22.00 -4.03
CA GLY A 23 -6.28 -21.10 -3.79
C GLY A 23 -5.91 -19.61 -3.97
N VAL A 24 -4.73 -19.20 -3.48
CA VAL A 24 -4.19 -17.85 -3.70
C VAL A 24 -3.92 -17.60 -5.18
N LEU A 25 -3.34 -18.57 -5.89
CA LEU A 25 -3.07 -18.46 -7.33
C LEU A 25 -4.36 -18.27 -8.12
N PHE A 26 -5.37 -19.12 -7.89
CA PHE A 26 -6.65 -19.02 -8.60
C PHE A 26 -7.39 -17.71 -8.29
N LEU A 27 -7.39 -17.26 -7.03
CA LEU A 27 -7.96 -15.96 -6.67
C LEU A 27 -7.25 -14.83 -7.41
N GLY A 28 -5.91 -14.86 -7.45
CA GLY A 28 -5.10 -13.88 -8.18
C GLY A 28 -5.45 -13.86 -9.67
N LEU A 29 -5.56 -15.03 -10.31
CA LEU A 29 -5.89 -15.15 -11.73
C LEU A 29 -7.30 -14.62 -12.03
N VAL A 30 -8.30 -15.00 -11.24
CA VAL A 30 -9.69 -14.52 -11.37
C VAL A 30 -9.78 -13.01 -11.32
N LEU A 31 -9.04 -12.39 -10.40
CA LEU A 31 -9.03 -10.94 -10.24
C LEU A 31 -8.15 -10.23 -11.26
N SER A 32 -7.16 -10.91 -11.86
CA SER A 32 -6.23 -10.29 -12.81
C SER A 32 -6.73 -10.30 -14.26
N LEU A 33 -7.53 -11.30 -14.65
CA LEU A 33 -7.96 -11.46 -16.04
C LEU A 33 -8.99 -10.38 -16.44
N PRO A 34 -8.70 -9.58 -17.47
CA PRO A 34 -9.64 -8.58 -17.99
C PRO A 34 -10.96 -9.21 -18.46
N SER A 35 -12.09 -8.58 -18.15
CA SER A 35 -13.43 -9.01 -18.58
C SER A 35 -13.78 -8.49 -19.97
N GLY A 36 -12.99 -7.55 -20.50
CA GLY A 36 -13.18 -6.80 -21.75
C GLY A 36 -14.35 -5.81 -21.72
N ILE A 37 -15.46 -6.18 -21.10
CA ILE A 37 -16.63 -5.33 -20.82
C ILE A 37 -16.55 -4.67 -19.44
N ARG A 38 -17.06 -3.44 -19.32
CA ARG A 38 -17.20 -2.72 -18.04
C ARG A 38 -17.87 -3.63 -17.00
N ALA A 39 -17.14 -3.92 -15.93
CA ALA A 39 -17.57 -4.78 -14.83
C ALA A 39 -17.14 -4.16 -13.49
N MET A 40 -17.67 -4.65 -12.39
CA MET A 40 -17.20 -4.28 -11.06
C MET A 40 -15.81 -4.87 -10.80
N PHE A 41 -15.58 -6.09 -11.28
CA PHE A 41 -14.29 -6.77 -11.28
C PHE A 41 -13.85 -7.00 -12.73
N ASP A 42 -13.40 -5.94 -13.39
CA ASP A 42 -12.94 -5.98 -14.77
C ASP A 42 -11.61 -6.73 -14.91
N GLY A 43 -10.64 -6.52 -14.02
CA GLY A 43 -9.31 -7.15 -14.11
C GLY A 43 -8.21 -6.12 -14.27
N LEU A 44 -7.05 -6.52 -14.78
CA LEU A 44 -5.93 -5.59 -14.94
C LEU A 44 -6.17 -4.58 -16.09
N PRO A 45 -5.75 -3.31 -15.91
CA PRO A 45 -5.32 -2.71 -14.65
C PRO A 45 -6.50 -2.50 -13.69
N TRP A 46 -6.28 -2.69 -12.40
CA TRP A 46 -7.28 -2.53 -11.33
C TRP A 46 -7.56 -1.06 -11.03
N THR A 47 -8.09 -0.33 -12.00
CA THR A 47 -8.42 1.09 -11.89
C THR A 47 -9.83 1.31 -11.33
N GLY A 48 -10.65 0.27 -11.27
CA GLY A 48 -12.00 0.34 -10.70
C GLY A 48 -11.97 0.53 -9.18
N GLU A 49 -12.92 1.31 -8.65
CA GLU A 49 -13.04 1.58 -7.22
C GLU A 49 -13.19 0.29 -6.40
N ALA A 50 -14.12 -0.58 -6.81
CA ALA A 50 -14.43 -1.82 -6.10
C ALA A 50 -13.23 -2.78 -6.06
N GLU A 51 -12.55 -2.97 -7.19
CA GLU A 51 -11.37 -3.84 -7.29
C GLU A 51 -10.23 -3.34 -6.43
N THR A 52 -9.95 -2.03 -6.53
CA THR A 52 -8.89 -1.38 -5.76
C THR A 52 -9.13 -1.58 -4.26
N LEU A 53 -10.37 -1.38 -3.78
CA LEU A 53 -10.74 -1.59 -2.39
C LEU A 53 -10.63 -3.06 -1.97
N VAL A 54 -11.10 -3.98 -2.81
CA VAL A 54 -11.04 -5.41 -2.52
C VAL A 54 -9.59 -5.88 -2.39
N LEU A 55 -8.72 -5.48 -3.32
CA LEU A 55 -7.31 -5.88 -3.36
C LEU A 55 -6.47 -5.17 -2.29
N ALA A 56 -6.68 -3.87 -2.08
CA ALA A 56 -5.87 -3.08 -1.15
C ALA A 56 -6.35 -3.15 0.30
N VAL A 57 -7.60 -3.57 0.58
CA VAL A 57 -8.18 -3.52 1.93
C VAL A 57 -8.76 -4.86 2.38
N ILE A 58 -9.67 -5.43 1.60
CA ILE A 58 -10.47 -6.59 2.03
C ILE A 58 -9.64 -7.88 2.01
N ILE A 59 -9.01 -8.21 0.89
CA ILE A 59 -8.24 -9.45 0.72
C ILE A 59 -7.08 -9.54 1.72
N PRO A 60 -6.24 -8.51 1.93
CA PRO A 60 -5.16 -8.60 2.91
C PRO A 60 -5.69 -8.86 4.33
N SER A 61 -6.82 -8.25 4.71
CA SER A 61 -7.48 -8.49 6.00
C SER A 61 -7.94 -9.95 6.15
N LEU A 62 -8.57 -10.50 5.11
CA LEU A 62 -9.03 -11.89 5.08
C LEU A 62 -7.88 -12.89 5.05
N LEU A 63 -6.75 -12.56 4.42
CA LEU A 63 -5.54 -13.39 4.48
C LEU A 63 -4.96 -13.43 5.90
N ILE A 64 -4.94 -12.31 6.62
CA ILE A 64 -4.44 -12.28 8.00
C ILE A 64 -5.32 -13.11 8.94
N LEU A 65 -6.65 -12.97 8.84
CA LEU A 65 -7.59 -13.57 9.78
C LEU A 65 -8.08 -14.97 9.39
N GLY A 66 -8.12 -15.28 8.09
CA GLY A 66 -8.90 -16.40 7.55
C GLY A 66 -8.30 -17.10 6.35
N TRP A 67 -6.97 -17.04 6.11
CA TRP A 67 -6.32 -17.67 4.94
C TRP A 67 -6.65 -19.15 4.74
N ARG A 68 -6.99 -19.89 5.80
CA ARG A 68 -7.34 -21.32 5.72
C ARG A 68 -8.55 -21.58 4.81
N PHE A 69 -9.45 -20.61 4.64
CA PHE A 69 -10.58 -20.74 3.72
C PHE A 69 -10.14 -21.04 2.28
N LEU A 70 -9.02 -20.45 1.83
CA LEU A 70 -8.46 -20.70 0.50
C LEU A 70 -7.91 -22.11 0.31
N SER A 71 -7.69 -22.86 1.40
CA SER A 71 -7.26 -24.26 1.33
C SER A 71 -8.42 -25.25 1.23
N LEU A 72 -9.66 -24.79 1.36
CA LEU A 72 -10.84 -25.66 1.30
C LEU A 72 -11.07 -26.11 -0.15
N ARG A 73 -11.40 -27.40 -0.34
CA ARG A 73 -11.69 -27.96 -1.67
C ARG A 73 -12.78 -27.19 -2.41
N PHE A 74 -13.87 -26.86 -1.71
CA PHE A 74 -14.96 -26.05 -2.29
C PHE A 74 -14.47 -24.68 -2.76
N SER A 75 -13.62 -24.01 -1.98
CA SER A 75 -13.05 -22.70 -2.33
C SER A 75 -12.22 -22.78 -3.62
N ILE A 76 -11.34 -23.78 -3.72
CA ILE A 76 -10.52 -24.00 -4.93
C ILE A 76 -11.38 -24.33 -6.15
N LEU A 77 -12.38 -25.20 -6.01
CA LEU A 77 -13.29 -25.56 -7.11
C LEU A 77 -14.14 -24.36 -7.56
N TYR A 78 -14.62 -23.54 -6.61
CA TYR A 78 -15.39 -22.34 -6.91
C TYR A 78 -14.55 -21.31 -7.67
N LEU A 79 -13.31 -21.05 -7.20
CA LEU A 79 -12.38 -20.16 -7.90
C LEU A 79 -12.00 -20.71 -9.28
N CYS A 80 -11.86 -22.03 -9.44
CA CYS A 80 -11.61 -22.65 -10.73
C CYS A 80 -12.78 -22.45 -11.71
N ALA A 81 -14.02 -22.58 -11.23
CA ALA A 81 -15.21 -22.31 -12.03
C ALA A 81 -15.30 -20.82 -12.42
N LEU A 82 -15.05 -19.90 -11.48
CA LEU A 82 -14.98 -18.46 -11.79
C LEU A 82 -13.88 -18.16 -12.80
N LEU A 83 -12.71 -18.78 -12.66
CA LEU A 83 -11.58 -18.60 -13.56
C LEU A 83 -11.93 -19.04 -14.98
N PHE A 84 -12.67 -20.14 -15.12
CA PHE A 84 -13.19 -20.59 -16.42
C PHE A 84 -14.13 -19.53 -17.04
N LEU A 85 -15.09 -19.01 -16.27
CA LEU A 85 -16.01 -17.97 -16.75
C LEU A 85 -15.27 -16.67 -17.12
N LYS A 86 -14.28 -16.28 -16.32
CA LYS A 86 -13.37 -15.16 -16.62
C LYS A 86 -12.56 -15.40 -17.90
N GLY A 87 -12.11 -16.63 -18.14
CA GLY A 87 -11.44 -17.00 -19.39
C GLY A 87 -12.35 -16.87 -20.60
N VAL A 88 -13.63 -17.24 -20.49
CA VAL A 88 -14.63 -17.05 -21.55
C VAL A 88 -14.87 -15.56 -21.84
N LEU A 89 -14.97 -14.72 -20.80
CA LEU A 89 -15.05 -13.27 -20.96
C LEU A 89 -13.81 -12.74 -21.67
N PHE A 90 -12.62 -12.99 -21.12
CA PHE A 90 -11.36 -12.47 -21.65
C PHE A 90 -11.12 -12.79 -23.14
N LEU A 91 -11.46 -14.01 -23.58
CA LEU A 91 -11.21 -14.44 -24.94
C LEU A 91 -12.30 -14.02 -25.94
N GLY A 92 -13.51 -13.71 -25.47
CA GLY A 92 -14.67 -13.53 -26.33
C GLY A 92 -15.35 -12.16 -26.24
N SER A 93 -15.22 -11.44 -25.13
CA SER A 93 -15.93 -10.18 -24.95
C SER A 93 -15.34 -9.07 -25.83
N PRO A 94 -16.18 -8.18 -26.39
CA PRO A 94 -15.71 -6.96 -27.07
C PRO A 94 -15.02 -5.99 -26.09
N SER A 95 -14.09 -5.18 -26.60
CA SER A 95 -13.31 -4.25 -25.78
C SER A 95 -14.09 -2.97 -25.50
N SER A 96 -14.43 -2.74 -24.23
CA SER A 96 -15.21 -1.57 -23.80
C SER A 96 -14.39 -0.31 -23.56
N GLY A 97 -15.07 0.83 -23.69
CA GLY A 97 -14.57 2.19 -23.47
C GLY A 97 -13.98 2.84 -24.73
N TRP A 98 -13.85 4.17 -24.73
CA TRP A 98 -13.16 4.89 -25.81
C TRP A 98 -11.66 4.95 -25.56
N VAL A 99 -10.88 4.89 -26.64
CA VAL A 99 -9.43 5.11 -26.63
C VAL A 99 -9.17 6.60 -26.53
N VAL A 100 -8.33 7.00 -25.57
CA VAL A 100 -7.95 8.39 -25.36
C VAL A 100 -6.44 8.54 -25.46
N LYS A 101 -5.97 9.48 -26.29
CA LYS A 101 -4.56 9.88 -26.40
C LYS A 101 -4.38 11.32 -25.95
N MET A 102 -3.38 11.53 -25.10
CA MET A 102 -3.06 12.86 -24.56
C MET A 102 -1.91 13.47 -25.33
N HIS A 103 -2.10 14.66 -25.89
CA HIS A 103 -1.04 15.44 -26.53
C HIS A 103 -0.66 16.61 -25.64
N PRO A 104 0.57 16.64 -25.08
CA PRO A 104 1.05 17.77 -24.32
C PRO A 104 1.19 19.00 -25.23
N ASN A 105 0.24 19.92 -25.15
CA ASN A 105 0.36 21.22 -25.81
C ASN A 105 0.91 22.24 -24.80
N ILE A 106 2.21 22.11 -24.51
CA ILE A 106 2.96 22.91 -23.53
C ILE A 106 4.02 23.74 -24.27
N SER A 107 4.07 25.05 -24.02
CA SER A 107 5.09 25.92 -24.60
C SER A 107 6.50 25.57 -24.10
N LYS A 108 7.53 25.82 -24.93
CA LYS A 108 8.94 25.58 -24.56
C LYS A 108 9.36 26.26 -23.25
N GLU A 109 8.81 27.43 -22.94
CA GLU A 109 9.08 28.15 -21.70
C GLU A 109 8.50 27.42 -20.47
N ASN A 110 7.31 26.83 -20.62
CA ASN A 110 6.61 26.12 -19.54
C ASN A 110 7.14 24.68 -19.35
N LEU A 111 7.70 24.05 -20.39
CA LEU A 111 8.32 22.72 -20.31
C LEU A 111 9.44 22.64 -19.26
N ALA A 112 10.20 23.72 -19.06
CA ALA A 112 11.24 23.77 -18.02
C ALA A 112 10.72 23.69 -16.58
N GLY A 113 9.39 23.74 -16.37
CA GLY A 113 8.76 23.51 -15.07
C GLY A 113 8.36 22.06 -14.81
N PHE A 114 8.51 21.15 -15.78
CA PHE A 114 8.12 19.75 -15.66
C PHE A 114 9.34 18.85 -15.82
N TYR A 115 9.24 17.65 -15.27
CA TYR A 115 10.18 16.59 -15.62
C TYR A 115 10.04 16.26 -17.12
N PRO A 116 11.15 15.97 -17.81
CA PRO A 116 11.09 15.58 -19.21
C PRO A 116 10.49 14.17 -19.33
N PHE A 117 9.53 14.02 -20.25
CA PHE A 117 8.94 12.72 -20.60
C PHE A 117 8.97 12.55 -22.13
N PRO A 118 9.27 11.34 -22.63
CA PRO A 118 9.29 11.07 -24.05
C PRO A 118 7.87 11.07 -24.63
N THR A 119 7.70 11.74 -25.77
CA THR A 119 6.49 11.66 -26.61
C THR A 119 6.71 10.63 -27.72
N VAL A 120 5.64 10.03 -28.23
CA VAL A 120 5.73 9.14 -29.40
C VAL A 120 6.06 9.98 -30.64
N GLU A 121 7.23 9.73 -31.27
CA GLU A 121 7.78 10.54 -32.37
C GLU A 121 6.88 10.55 -33.63
N GLU A 122 6.06 9.52 -33.82
CA GLU A 122 4.93 9.53 -34.77
C GLU A 122 3.63 9.84 -34.02
N GLY A 123 3.08 11.06 -34.17
CA GLY A 123 1.78 11.43 -33.61
C GLY A 123 1.75 12.16 -32.27
N ASN A 124 2.90 12.46 -31.64
CA ASN A 124 3.08 13.41 -30.51
C ASN A 124 2.07 13.32 -29.34
N TRP A 125 1.71 12.11 -28.90
CA TRP A 125 1.00 11.87 -27.63
C TRP A 125 1.94 11.22 -26.60
N VAL A 126 1.54 11.18 -25.32
CA VAL A 126 2.36 10.69 -24.21
C VAL A 126 1.96 9.30 -23.71
N LYS A 127 2.99 8.48 -23.46
CA LYS A 127 2.83 7.19 -22.80
C LYS A 127 2.53 7.36 -21.31
N THR A 128 1.63 6.53 -20.81
CA THR A 128 1.17 6.51 -19.42
C THR A 128 1.22 5.08 -18.89
N TYR A 129 0.87 4.87 -17.61
CA TYR A 129 0.68 3.53 -17.07
C TYR A 129 -0.42 2.73 -17.79
N ALA A 130 -1.37 3.39 -18.45
CA ALA A 130 -2.36 2.69 -19.27
C ALA A 130 -1.73 2.09 -20.53
N THR A 131 -0.66 2.71 -21.06
CA THR A 131 0.03 2.26 -22.28
C THR A 131 0.65 0.88 -22.16
N ILE A 132 0.91 0.42 -20.93
CA ILE A 132 1.40 -0.95 -20.64
C ILE A 132 0.34 -2.01 -20.99
N TRP A 133 -0.93 -1.64 -20.86
CA TRP A 133 -2.08 -2.52 -21.07
C TRP A 133 -2.73 -2.32 -22.44
N ASN A 134 -2.59 -1.12 -23.02
CA ASN A 134 -3.01 -0.80 -24.37
C ASN A 134 -2.01 0.17 -25.02
N GLU A 135 -1.19 -0.33 -25.95
CA GLU A 135 -0.09 0.43 -26.57
C GLU A 135 -0.56 1.65 -27.38
N GLU A 136 -1.84 1.72 -27.74
CA GLU A 136 -2.42 2.78 -28.57
C GLU A 136 -3.12 3.87 -27.74
N ALA A 137 -3.09 3.77 -26.41
CA ALA A 137 -3.84 4.65 -25.51
C ALA A 137 -2.98 5.30 -24.42
N SER A 138 -3.26 6.57 -24.13
CA SER A 138 -2.89 7.20 -22.85
C SER A 138 -3.90 6.84 -21.74
N GLY A 139 -5.11 6.44 -22.09
CA GLY A 139 -6.14 5.99 -21.15
C GLY A 139 -7.37 5.46 -21.89
N ILE A 140 -8.22 4.70 -21.18
CA ILE A 140 -9.47 4.17 -21.72
C ILE A 140 -10.65 4.77 -20.94
N LEU A 141 -11.54 5.48 -21.63
CA LEU A 141 -12.73 6.07 -21.04
C LEU A 141 -13.84 5.01 -20.93
N LYS A 142 -13.84 4.23 -19.85
CA LYS A 142 -14.90 3.27 -19.52
C LYS A 142 -16.03 3.88 -18.69
N SER A 143 -15.74 4.96 -17.97
CA SER A 143 -16.67 5.71 -17.14
C SER A 143 -16.37 7.20 -17.24
N SER A 144 -17.36 8.03 -16.93
CA SER A 144 -17.25 9.49 -16.97
C SER A 144 -16.07 10.01 -16.15
N TRP A 145 -15.32 10.94 -16.75
CA TRP A 145 -14.29 11.72 -16.06
C TRP A 145 -14.91 13.04 -15.62
N THR A 146 -15.13 13.17 -14.33
CA THR A 146 -15.85 14.30 -13.73
C THR A 146 -14.93 15.43 -13.31
N GLU A 147 -13.66 15.11 -13.09
CA GLU A 147 -12.65 16.04 -12.62
C GLU A 147 -11.37 15.94 -13.46
N LYS A 148 -10.55 16.99 -13.37
CA LYS A 148 -9.26 17.05 -14.05
C LYS A 148 -8.31 15.91 -13.66
N MET A 149 -8.39 15.42 -12.43
CA MET A 149 -7.53 14.34 -11.92
C MET A 149 -7.92 12.95 -12.43
N ASP A 150 -9.10 12.80 -13.06
CA ASP A 150 -9.54 11.56 -13.71
C ASP A 150 -8.82 11.34 -15.05
N PHE A 151 -8.33 12.42 -15.68
CA PHE A 151 -7.60 12.34 -16.95
C PHE A 151 -6.24 11.66 -16.76
N PRO A 152 -5.70 10.98 -17.78
CA PRO A 152 -4.39 10.34 -17.73
C PRO A 152 -3.27 11.39 -17.69
N LEU A 153 -2.86 11.76 -16.48
CA LEU A 153 -1.95 12.87 -16.19
C LEU A 153 -0.72 12.45 -15.36
N ASP A 154 -0.42 11.16 -15.32
CA ASP A 154 0.76 10.58 -14.65
C ASP A 154 2.12 11.11 -15.19
N TRP A 155 2.15 11.60 -16.43
CA TRP A 155 3.26 12.31 -17.04
C TRP A 155 3.41 13.78 -16.56
N VAL A 156 2.48 14.29 -15.76
CA VAL A 156 2.53 15.67 -15.22
C VAL A 156 3.23 15.66 -13.85
N LEU A 157 4.55 15.69 -13.88
CA LEU A 157 5.39 15.81 -12.67
C LEU A 157 6.17 17.13 -12.72
N THR A 158 6.08 17.93 -11.64
CA THR A 158 6.55 19.32 -11.62
C THR A 158 7.85 19.53 -10.85
N LEU A 159 8.65 20.50 -11.30
CA LEU A 159 9.89 20.96 -10.69
C LEU A 159 9.65 22.24 -9.88
N ALA A 160 10.26 22.30 -8.68
CA ALA A 160 10.01 23.38 -7.72
C ALA A 160 10.35 24.78 -8.27
N VAL A 161 11.44 24.86 -9.05
CA VAL A 161 12.05 26.12 -9.52
C VAL A 161 11.04 27.04 -10.22
N LYS A 162 10.14 26.49 -11.04
CA LYS A 162 9.11 27.28 -11.76
C LYS A 162 7.70 27.13 -11.19
N CYS A 163 7.38 25.97 -10.62
CA CYS A 163 6.02 25.62 -10.24
C CYS A 163 5.67 25.93 -8.78
N GLY A 164 6.68 26.26 -7.96
CA GLY A 164 6.54 26.36 -6.51
C GLY A 164 6.35 24.99 -5.86
N ASN A 165 6.47 24.92 -4.54
CA ASN A 165 6.52 23.64 -3.80
C ASN A 165 5.24 22.80 -3.97
N SER A 166 4.08 23.41 -4.23
CA SER A 166 2.83 22.66 -4.41
C SER A 166 2.60 22.11 -5.82
N GLY A 167 3.30 22.60 -6.84
CA GLY A 167 3.08 22.22 -8.25
C GLY A 167 1.78 22.74 -8.88
N VAL A 168 0.78 23.11 -8.07
CA VAL A 168 -0.57 23.53 -8.50
C VAL A 168 -0.55 24.64 -9.54
N LYS A 169 0.36 25.61 -9.44
CA LYS A 169 0.45 26.74 -10.38
C LYS A 169 0.72 26.28 -11.82
N CYS A 170 1.55 25.25 -11.99
CA CYS A 170 1.85 24.67 -13.31
C CYS A 170 0.73 23.73 -13.75
N PHE A 171 0.19 22.94 -12.82
CA PHE A 171 -0.94 22.05 -13.08
C PHE A 171 -2.18 22.81 -13.60
N ASP A 172 -2.53 23.94 -13.00
CA ASP A 172 -3.66 24.80 -13.41
C ASP A 172 -3.49 25.41 -14.81
N LYS A 173 -2.25 25.51 -15.30
CA LYS A 173 -1.92 26.10 -16.61
C LYS A 173 -1.86 25.08 -17.74
N LEU A 174 -2.05 23.79 -17.46
CA LEU A 174 -2.06 22.75 -18.49
C LEU A 174 -3.13 23.07 -19.54
N SER A 175 -2.79 22.79 -20.79
CA SER A 175 -3.68 22.94 -21.94
C SER A 175 -3.51 21.82 -22.97
N PRO A 176 -3.73 20.53 -22.61
CA PRO A 176 -3.50 19.42 -23.51
C PRO A 176 -4.58 19.35 -24.59
N VAL A 177 -4.24 18.67 -25.68
CA VAL A 177 -5.24 18.20 -26.66
C VAL A 177 -5.54 16.74 -26.32
N VAL A 178 -6.82 16.42 -26.20
CA VAL A 178 -7.36 15.09 -25.92
C VAL A 178 -7.93 14.54 -27.22
N GLU A 179 -7.26 13.54 -27.79
CA GLU A 179 -7.76 12.78 -28.94
C GLU A 179 -8.60 11.61 -28.42
N ILE A 180 -9.77 11.41 -29.01
CA ILE A 180 -10.75 10.39 -28.64
C ILE A 180 -11.08 9.60 -29.88
N ASP A 181 -11.01 8.28 -29.78
CA ASP A 181 -11.42 7.33 -30.81
C ASP A 181 -12.25 6.21 -30.18
N GLY A 182 -13.34 5.81 -30.82
CA GLY A 182 -14.13 4.67 -30.38
C GLY A 182 -15.47 4.53 -31.09
N VAL A 183 -16.30 3.63 -30.59
CA VAL A 183 -17.66 3.38 -31.08
C VAL A 183 -18.65 3.57 -29.95
N ILE A 184 -19.83 4.09 -30.28
CA ILE A 184 -20.97 4.17 -29.37
C ILE A 184 -22.17 3.43 -29.94
N GLU A 185 -22.85 2.69 -29.06
CA GLU A 185 -24.09 1.99 -29.35
C GLU A 185 -25.24 2.66 -28.58
N ILE A 186 -26.22 3.16 -29.31
CA ILE A 186 -27.36 3.93 -28.78
C ILE A 186 -28.64 3.11 -29.02
N GLN A 187 -29.44 2.90 -27.96
CA GLN A 187 -30.70 2.16 -28.10
C GLN A 187 -31.77 2.96 -28.85
N ALA A 188 -32.75 2.26 -29.41
CA ALA A 188 -33.86 2.90 -30.11
C ALA A 188 -34.67 3.79 -29.16
N GLY A 189 -34.81 5.08 -29.50
CA GLY A 189 -35.55 6.07 -28.70
C GLY A 189 -34.67 6.86 -27.72
N GLU A 190 -33.45 6.43 -27.48
CA GLU A 190 -32.45 7.19 -26.72
C GLU A 190 -31.63 8.10 -27.64
N LYS A 191 -30.99 9.09 -27.02
CA LYS A 191 -30.16 10.08 -27.67
C LYS A 191 -28.83 10.21 -26.92
N PHE A 192 -27.75 10.51 -27.62
CA PHE A 192 -26.45 10.71 -26.99
C PHE A 192 -26.00 12.17 -27.03
N ALA A 193 -25.34 12.60 -25.95
CA ALA A 193 -24.64 13.87 -25.85
C ALA A 193 -23.30 13.71 -25.12
N LEU A 194 -22.43 14.71 -25.26
CA LEU A 194 -21.15 14.76 -24.56
C LEU A 194 -21.06 16.05 -23.75
N ILE A 195 -20.82 15.93 -22.45
CA ILE A 195 -20.47 17.07 -21.59
C ILE A 195 -18.94 17.09 -21.44
N ALA A 196 -18.31 18.20 -21.79
CA ALA A 196 -16.88 18.39 -21.61
C ALA A 196 -16.56 19.82 -21.13
N GLU A 197 -16.62 20.02 -19.82
CA GLU A 197 -16.21 21.30 -19.21
C GLU A 197 -14.70 21.52 -19.44
N GLY A 198 -14.31 22.76 -19.70
CA GLY A 198 -12.91 23.13 -19.91
C GLY A 198 -12.41 23.02 -21.35
N VAL A 199 -13.21 22.47 -22.27
CA VAL A 199 -12.93 22.52 -23.71
C VAL A 199 -13.05 23.96 -24.22
N GLN A 200 -12.02 24.44 -24.92
CA GLN A 200 -11.99 25.75 -25.57
C GLN A 200 -12.41 25.66 -27.04
N ASP A 201 -11.91 24.64 -27.73
CA ASP A 201 -12.12 24.38 -29.14
C ASP A 201 -11.92 22.88 -29.43
N GLY A 202 -12.44 22.43 -30.56
CA GLY A 202 -12.48 21.02 -30.94
C GLY A 202 -13.89 20.47 -31.04
N THR A 203 -14.04 19.41 -31.83
CA THR A 203 -15.31 18.75 -32.13
C THR A 203 -15.05 17.28 -32.35
N LEU A 204 -16.05 16.43 -32.11
CA LEU A 204 -15.98 15.02 -32.50
C LEU A 204 -16.83 14.78 -33.74
N LEU A 205 -16.36 13.94 -34.64
CA LEU A 205 -17.10 13.46 -35.80
C LEU A 205 -17.66 12.07 -35.48
N ALA A 206 -18.96 11.90 -35.66
CA ALA A 206 -19.65 10.62 -35.56
C ALA A 206 -20.07 10.15 -36.95
N ILE A 207 -19.77 8.90 -37.29
CA ILE A 207 -20.14 8.27 -38.57
C ILE A 207 -20.91 6.98 -38.29
N ASN A 208 -22.12 6.85 -38.84
CA ASN A 208 -22.89 5.61 -38.71
C ASN A 208 -22.66 4.63 -39.87
N GLU A 209 -23.27 3.45 -39.80
CA GLU A 209 -23.18 2.41 -40.84
C GLU A 209 -23.74 2.84 -42.22
N LYS A 210 -24.53 3.91 -42.29
CA LYS A 210 -25.10 4.46 -43.52
C LYS A 210 -24.29 5.63 -44.08
N ASP A 211 -23.06 5.83 -43.58
CA ASP A 211 -22.17 6.96 -43.88
C ASP A 211 -22.78 8.34 -43.53
N GLU A 212 -23.77 8.38 -42.64
CA GLU A 212 -24.28 9.63 -42.08
C GLU A 212 -23.23 10.22 -41.14
N ARG A 213 -22.96 11.52 -41.31
CA ARG A 213 -21.94 12.24 -40.56
C ARG A 213 -22.58 13.29 -39.68
N VAL A 214 -22.36 13.18 -38.38
CA VAL A 214 -22.85 14.15 -37.38
C VAL A 214 -21.66 14.70 -36.62
N VAL A 215 -21.58 16.03 -36.50
CA VAL A 215 -20.57 16.69 -35.67
C VAL A 215 -21.13 16.86 -34.27
N ILE A 216 -20.49 16.25 -33.28
CA ILE A 216 -20.82 16.38 -31.87
C ILE A 216 -20.08 17.61 -31.33
N LEU A 217 -20.84 18.62 -30.90
CA LEU A 217 -20.30 19.73 -30.13
C LEU A 217 -20.40 19.40 -28.64
N PRO A 218 -19.28 19.42 -27.88
CA PRO A 218 -19.34 19.18 -26.46
C PRO A 218 -20.08 20.32 -25.74
N ALA A 219 -21.04 19.96 -24.89
CA ALA A 219 -21.71 20.89 -23.98
C ALA A 219 -20.81 21.16 -22.76
N LYS A 220 -20.89 22.35 -22.17
CA LYS A 220 -20.13 22.67 -20.95
C LYS A 220 -20.77 22.12 -19.69
N ASN A 221 -22.09 21.92 -19.71
CA ASN A 221 -22.87 21.42 -18.58
C ASN A 221 -24.20 20.80 -19.06
N SER A 222 -24.93 20.19 -18.14
CA SER A 222 -26.23 19.55 -18.40
C SER A 222 -27.31 20.53 -18.88
N GLU A 223 -27.29 21.79 -18.44
CA GLU A 223 -28.25 22.81 -18.91
C GLU A 223 -28.07 23.15 -20.39
N GLU A 224 -26.83 23.13 -20.88
CA GLU A 224 -26.51 23.38 -22.28
C GLU A 224 -26.88 22.17 -23.17
N VAL A 225 -26.78 20.95 -22.65
CA VAL A 225 -27.30 19.73 -23.32
C VAL A 225 -28.79 19.87 -23.63
N ALA A 226 -29.58 20.36 -22.68
CA ALA A 226 -31.02 20.55 -22.88
C ALA A 226 -31.36 21.60 -23.96
N LYS A 227 -30.44 22.53 -24.25
CA LYS A 227 -30.59 23.57 -25.29
C LYS A 227 -30.12 23.11 -26.67
N LEU A 228 -29.24 22.10 -26.74
CA LEU A 228 -28.61 21.59 -27.97
C LEU A 228 -29.40 20.43 -28.63
N GLN A 229 -30.74 20.43 -28.53
CA GLN A 229 -31.59 19.29 -28.93
C GLN A 229 -31.44 18.77 -30.38
N TYR A 230 -30.82 19.55 -31.27
CA TYR A 230 -30.64 19.25 -32.70
C TYR A 230 -29.34 18.53 -33.05
N GLN A 231 -28.46 18.23 -32.08
CA GLN A 231 -27.15 17.61 -32.32
C GLN A 231 -26.99 16.24 -31.67
N PHE A 232 -28.10 15.65 -31.25
CA PHE A 232 -28.10 14.33 -30.64
C PHE A 232 -27.86 13.24 -31.69
N LEU A 233 -26.97 12.30 -31.37
CA LEU A 233 -26.93 11.04 -32.10
C LEU A 233 -28.18 10.24 -31.74
N HIS A 234 -28.84 9.70 -32.77
CA HIS A 234 -30.01 8.86 -32.63
C HIS A 234 -29.61 7.38 -32.54
N GLY A 235 -30.56 6.52 -32.17
CA GLY A 235 -30.36 5.08 -32.03
C GLY A 235 -29.61 4.44 -33.20
N GLY A 236 -28.60 3.63 -32.89
CA GLY A 236 -27.69 3.02 -33.85
C GLY A 236 -26.24 2.95 -33.35
N LYS A 237 -25.36 2.41 -34.20
CA LYS A 237 -23.92 2.34 -33.97
C LYS A 237 -23.22 3.51 -34.66
N TRP A 238 -22.38 4.22 -33.93
CA TRP A 238 -21.66 5.39 -34.42
C TRP A 238 -20.18 5.27 -34.07
N GLU A 239 -19.32 5.39 -35.07
CA GLU A 239 -17.88 5.57 -34.87
C GLU A 239 -17.60 7.04 -34.57
N VAL A 240 -16.96 7.30 -33.43
CA VAL A 240 -16.70 8.64 -32.92
C VAL A 240 -15.19 8.85 -32.88
N SER A 241 -14.72 9.89 -33.55
CA SER A 241 -13.31 10.30 -33.52
C SER A 241 -13.18 11.81 -33.48
N GLY A 242 -12.14 12.33 -32.83
CA GLY A 242 -11.84 13.76 -32.86
C GLY A 242 -10.90 14.23 -31.76
N LYS A 243 -10.68 15.55 -31.73
CA LYS A 243 -9.75 16.19 -30.81
C LYS A 243 -10.42 17.34 -30.07
N LEU A 244 -10.22 17.38 -28.76
CA LEU A 244 -10.73 18.41 -27.87
C LEU A 244 -9.56 19.11 -27.18
N HIS A 245 -9.50 20.43 -27.28
CA HIS A 245 -8.45 21.22 -26.64
C HIS A 245 -8.95 21.76 -25.29
N TYR A 246 -8.34 21.27 -24.21
CA TYR A 246 -8.70 21.61 -22.85
C TYR A 246 -7.86 22.77 -22.32
N LYS A 247 -8.44 23.63 -21.47
CA LYS A 247 -7.72 24.67 -20.74
C LYS A 247 -8.40 25.01 -19.43
N GLY A 248 -7.62 25.40 -18.44
CA GLY A 248 -8.10 25.90 -17.15
C GLY A 248 -8.11 24.85 -16.05
N LYS A 249 -8.90 25.11 -15.00
CA LYS A 249 -8.88 24.36 -13.75
C LYS A 249 -9.89 23.22 -13.68
N LYS A 250 -11.04 23.40 -14.32
CA LYS A 250 -12.16 22.45 -14.30
C LYS A 250 -12.23 21.75 -15.64
N TRP A 251 -12.01 20.45 -15.64
CA TRP A 251 -12.14 19.60 -16.80
C TRP A 251 -13.14 18.50 -16.50
N SER A 252 -13.93 18.14 -17.50
CA SER A 252 -14.72 16.92 -17.49
C SER A 252 -14.79 16.32 -18.89
N LEU A 253 -15.10 15.04 -18.96
CA LEU A 253 -15.42 14.30 -20.17
C LEU A 253 -16.45 13.24 -19.78
N ILE A 254 -17.72 13.57 -19.97
CA ILE A 254 -18.87 12.84 -19.46
C ILE A 254 -19.77 12.52 -20.66
N PRO A 255 -19.62 11.32 -21.25
CA PRO A 255 -20.56 10.82 -22.23
C PRO A 255 -21.90 10.55 -21.52
N THR A 256 -23.02 10.95 -22.11
CA THR A 256 -24.34 10.90 -21.45
C THR A 256 -25.46 10.50 -22.40
N MET A 257 -26.44 9.78 -21.87
CA MET A 257 -27.66 9.40 -22.59
C MET A 257 -28.80 10.33 -22.19
N VAL A 258 -29.62 10.71 -23.16
CA VAL A 258 -30.84 11.49 -22.97
C VAL A 258 -32.00 10.60 -23.39
N ASP A 259 -32.92 10.35 -22.46
CA ASP A 259 -34.08 9.52 -22.72
C ASP A 259 -35.14 10.24 -23.58
N ALA A 260 -36.23 9.54 -23.89
CA ALA A 260 -37.34 10.12 -24.65
C ALA A 260 -38.09 11.25 -23.91
N GLY A 261 -37.97 11.30 -22.57
CA GLY A 261 -38.54 12.34 -21.71
C GLY A 261 -37.65 13.57 -21.52
N GLY A 262 -36.40 13.52 -21.98
CA GLY A 262 -35.39 14.56 -21.80
C GLY A 262 -34.58 14.45 -20.50
N GLU A 263 -34.72 13.37 -19.73
CA GLU A 263 -33.91 13.08 -18.56
C GLU A 263 -32.51 12.62 -18.97
N ILE A 264 -31.48 13.14 -18.29
CA ILE A 264 -30.07 12.92 -18.60
C ILE A 264 -29.53 11.84 -17.66
N SER A 265 -29.15 10.68 -18.21
CA SER A 265 -28.44 9.63 -17.48
C SER A 265 -26.92 9.78 -17.60
N LEU A 266 -26.26 9.93 -16.46
CA LEU A 266 -24.80 10.05 -16.37
C LEU A 266 -24.08 8.69 -16.21
N ASP A 267 -24.82 7.62 -15.92
CA ASP A 267 -24.28 6.27 -15.88
C ASP A 267 -24.68 5.52 -17.16
N LEU A 268 -23.68 5.30 -18.00
CA LEU A 268 -23.83 4.62 -19.29
C LEU A 268 -24.04 3.10 -19.13
N GLY A 269 -23.92 2.55 -17.92
CA GLY A 269 -24.04 1.11 -17.69
C GLY A 269 -23.00 0.29 -18.47
N ARG A 270 -23.35 -0.97 -18.80
CA ARG A 270 -22.50 -1.90 -19.56
C ARG A 270 -22.88 -1.88 -21.04
N GLY A 271 -21.91 -1.57 -21.90
CA GLY A 271 -22.02 -1.77 -23.34
C GLY A 271 -22.64 -0.62 -24.14
N VAL A 272 -22.27 0.61 -23.79
CA VAL A 272 -22.54 1.79 -24.61
C VAL A 272 -21.28 2.24 -25.35
N LEU A 273 -20.13 2.28 -24.67
CA LEU A 273 -18.85 2.70 -25.25
C LEU A 273 -17.96 1.50 -25.56
N TRP A 274 -17.34 1.53 -26.73
CA TRP A 274 -16.53 0.45 -27.28
C TRP A 274 -15.29 1.00 -27.99
N GLN A 275 -14.23 0.19 -28.09
CA GLN A 275 -12.98 0.64 -28.70
C GLN A 275 -13.04 0.59 -30.22
N ASN A 276 -13.52 -0.52 -30.80
CA ASN A 276 -13.48 -0.75 -32.24
C ASN A 276 -14.83 -1.22 -32.81
N LYS A 277 -15.05 -0.97 -34.11
CA LYS A 277 -16.26 -1.39 -34.82
C LYS A 277 -16.30 -2.90 -35.10
N GLU A 278 -15.14 -3.51 -35.33
CA GLU A 278 -15.00 -4.95 -35.60
C GLU A 278 -15.51 -5.79 -34.43
N ASP A 279 -15.26 -5.33 -33.20
CA ASP A 279 -15.74 -5.94 -31.94
C ASP A 279 -17.27 -6.00 -31.86
N LEU A 280 -17.96 -5.10 -32.57
CA LEU A 280 -19.41 -4.95 -32.60
C LEU A 280 -20.05 -5.49 -33.88
N SER A 281 -19.30 -6.13 -34.76
CA SER A 281 -19.84 -6.75 -35.98
C SER A 281 -20.79 -7.94 -35.70
N ASN A 282 -20.76 -8.45 -34.47
CA ASN A 282 -21.60 -9.54 -33.99
C ASN A 282 -23.04 -9.11 -33.65
N SER A 283 -23.96 -10.08 -33.55
CA SER A 283 -25.38 -9.85 -33.24
C SER A 283 -25.58 -9.21 -31.85
N GLN A 284 -26.70 -8.52 -31.63
CA GLN A 284 -27.04 -7.96 -30.32
C GLN A 284 -27.03 -9.04 -29.21
N ASP A 285 -27.53 -10.23 -29.53
CA ASP A 285 -27.53 -11.40 -28.63
C ASP A 285 -26.12 -11.78 -28.14
N TYR A 286 -25.09 -11.54 -28.96
CA TYR A 286 -23.70 -11.79 -28.59
C TYR A 286 -23.25 -10.83 -27.47
N ILE A 287 -23.51 -9.54 -27.64
CA ILE A 287 -23.16 -8.51 -26.67
C ILE A 287 -23.94 -8.74 -25.36
N ASP A 288 -25.22 -9.06 -25.46
CA ASP A 288 -26.08 -9.28 -24.29
C ASP A 288 -25.69 -10.55 -23.52
N PHE A 289 -25.23 -11.60 -24.20
CA PHE A 289 -24.64 -12.77 -23.54
C PHE A 289 -23.45 -12.39 -22.65
N TYR A 290 -22.49 -11.62 -23.16
CA TYR A 290 -21.31 -11.22 -22.35
C TYR A 290 -21.67 -10.23 -21.25
N LYS A 291 -22.68 -9.36 -21.43
CA LYS A 291 -23.22 -8.53 -20.34
C LYS A 291 -23.73 -9.40 -19.19
N ILE A 292 -24.58 -10.38 -19.49
CA ILE A 292 -25.12 -11.32 -18.47
C ILE A 292 -23.99 -12.12 -17.82
N LEU A 293 -23.06 -12.66 -18.61
CA LEU A 293 -21.94 -13.43 -18.10
C LEU A 293 -21.05 -12.59 -17.16
N SER A 294 -20.78 -11.35 -17.52
CA SER A 294 -20.04 -10.41 -16.68
C SER A 294 -20.77 -10.12 -15.35
N PHE A 295 -22.10 -10.03 -15.35
CA PHE A 295 -22.87 -9.90 -14.10
C PHE A 295 -22.78 -11.16 -13.22
N ILE A 296 -22.83 -12.34 -13.83
CA ILE A 296 -22.67 -13.62 -13.13
C ILE A 296 -21.29 -13.71 -12.47
N VAL A 297 -20.23 -13.30 -13.17
CA VAL A 297 -18.86 -13.30 -12.64
C VAL A 297 -18.71 -12.33 -11.48
N ASP A 298 -19.18 -11.09 -11.61
CA ASP A 298 -19.14 -10.11 -10.51
C ASP A 298 -19.91 -10.62 -9.28
N GLY A 299 -21.12 -11.11 -9.48
CA GLY A 299 -21.93 -11.71 -8.41
C GLY A 299 -21.23 -12.91 -7.76
N GLY A 300 -20.57 -13.74 -8.56
CA GLY A 300 -19.81 -14.88 -8.08
C GLY A 300 -18.59 -14.48 -7.23
N ILE A 301 -17.84 -13.45 -7.64
CA ILE A 301 -16.72 -12.91 -6.85
C ILE A 301 -17.24 -12.34 -5.52
N ILE A 302 -18.35 -11.58 -5.54
CA ILE A 302 -18.96 -11.03 -4.31
C ILE A 302 -19.40 -12.16 -3.38
N VAL A 303 -20.10 -13.17 -3.88
CA VAL A 303 -20.53 -14.33 -3.09
C VAL A 303 -19.34 -15.06 -2.49
N PHE A 304 -18.25 -15.24 -3.23
CA PHE A 304 -17.03 -15.84 -2.71
C PHE A 304 -16.41 -15.03 -1.57
N LEU A 305 -16.26 -13.72 -1.74
CA LEU A 305 -15.71 -12.84 -0.71
C LEU A 305 -16.58 -12.78 0.55
N LEU A 306 -17.91 -12.75 0.38
CA LEU A 306 -18.85 -12.82 1.51
C LEU A 306 -18.78 -14.17 2.23
N ALA A 307 -18.72 -15.28 1.50
CA ALA A 307 -18.56 -16.60 2.10
C ALA A 307 -17.24 -16.71 2.88
N TRP A 308 -16.14 -16.15 2.35
CA TRP A 308 -14.86 -16.08 3.05
C TRP A 308 -14.95 -15.22 4.32
N LEU A 309 -15.56 -14.04 4.24
CA LEU A 309 -15.76 -13.15 5.38
C LEU A 309 -16.59 -13.82 6.48
N VAL A 310 -17.74 -14.40 6.14
CA VAL A 310 -18.62 -15.11 7.09
C VAL A 310 -17.91 -16.31 7.70
N SER A 311 -17.22 -17.13 6.90
CA SER A 311 -16.44 -18.26 7.41
C SER A 311 -15.35 -17.81 8.38
N THR A 312 -14.69 -16.69 8.08
CA THR A 312 -13.67 -16.11 8.96
C THR A 312 -14.30 -15.63 10.27
N ALA A 313 -15.42 -14.91 10.20
CA ALA A 313 -16.12 -14.43 11.40
C ALA A 313 -16.60 -15.59 12.29
N LEU A 314 -17.24 -16.61 11.71
CA LEU A 314 -17.68 -17.80 12.45
C LEU A 314 -16.49 -18.52 13.10
N SER A 315 -15.40 -18.73 12.36
CA SER A 315 -14.19 -19.34 12.91
C SER A 315 -13.59 -18.53 14.07
N LEU A 316 -13.67 -17.20 14.04
CA LEU A 316 -13.17 -16.34 15.12
C LEU A 316 -14.09 -16.36 16.35
N VAL A 317 -15.41 -16.51 16.14
CA VAL A 317 -16.39 -16.70 17.22
C VAL A 317 -16.19 -18.06 17.90
N ASP A 318 -16.03 -19.13 17.12
CA ASP A 318 -15.80 -20.49 17.63
C ASP A 318 -14.51 -20.57 18.47
N GLN A 319 -13.47 -19.85 18.04
CA GLN A 319 -12.20 -19.73 18.78
C GLN A 319 -12.28 -18.75 19.96
N GLN A 320 -13.45 -18.14 20.22
CA GLN A 320 -13.69 -17.13 21.25
C GLN A 320 -12.80 -15.89 21.14
N ILE A 321 -12.27 -15.62 19.94
CA ILE A 321 -11.48 -14.42 19.65
C ILE A 321 -12.43 -13.24 19.40
N LEU A 322 -13.39 -13.41 18.47
CA LEU A 322 -14.42 -12.42 18.21
C LEU A 322 -15.58 -12.64 19.19
N ASN A 323 -15.70 -11.74 20.16
CA ASN A 323 -16.77 -11.72 21.14
C ASN A 323 -17.42 -10.33 21.20
N SER A 324 -18.56 -10.20 21.87
CA SER A 324 -19.30 -8.93 21.94
C SER A 324 -18.46 -7.75 22.45
N PRO A 325 -17.59 -7.90 23.47
CA PRO A 325 -16.66 -6.85 23.88
C PRO A 325 -15.73 -6.38 22.76
N ILE A 326 -14.98 -7.29 22.12
CA ILE A 326 -14.08 -6.92 21.02
C ILE A 326 -14.84 -6.27 19.88
N ALA A 327 -16.00 -6.81 19.50
CA ALA A 327 -16.84 -6.23 18.46
C ALA A 327 -17.26 -4.80 18.81
N LEU A 328 -17.74 -4.57 20.04
CA LEU A 328 -18.19 -3.26 20.51
C LEU A 328 -17.04 -2.24 20.53
N PHE A 329 -15.86 -2.61 21.05
CA PHE A 329 -14.72 -1.72 21.13
C PHE A 329 -14.08 -1.45 19.75
N SER A 330 -14.07 -2.44 18.86
CA SER A 330 -13.65 -2.27 17.46
C SER A 330 -14.58 -1.31 16.70
N ILE A 331 -15.90 -1.49 16.85
CA ILE A 331 -16.91 -0.59 16.31
C ILE A 331 -16.76 0.82 16.89
N SER A 332 -16.49 0.93 18.19
CA SER A 332 -16.24 2.23 18.83
C SER A 332 -15.01 2.91 18.23
N GLY A 333 -13.92 2.16 17.96
CA GLY A 333 -12.73 2.67 17.29
C GLY A 333 -12.98 3.23 15.89
N LEU A 334 -13.98 2.70 15.17
CA LEU A 334 -14.40 3.21 13.84
C LEU A 334 -15.10 4.58 13.94
N PHE A 335 -15.99 4.75 14.91
CA PHE A 335 -16.87 5.93 14.98
C PHE A 335 -16.33 7.07 15.84
N LEU A 336 -15.55 6.78 16.89
CA LEU A 336 -15.00 7.80 17.79
C LEU A 336 -14.16 8.89 17.10
N PRO A 337 -13.30 8.60 16.09
CA PRO A 337 -12.54 9.64 15.40
C PRO A 337 -13.44 10.68 14.72
N ILE A 338 -14.65 10.27 14.33
CA ILE A 338 -15.65 11.10 13.65
C ILE A 338 -16.46 11.87 14.69
N ILE A 339 -17.00 11.17 15.68
CA ILE A 339 -17.88 11.74 16.72
C ILE A 339 -17.13 12.76 17.58
N LEU A 340 -15.88 12.45 17.96
CA LEU A 340 -15.08 13.31 18.83
C LEU A 340 -14.18 14.28 18.05
N ALA A 341 -14.30 14.36 16.72
CA ALA A 341 -13.49 15.27 15.89
C ALA A 341 -13.52 16.73 16.38
N PRO A 342 -14.67 17.33 16.76
CA PRO A 342 -14.70 18.70 17.29
C PRO A 342 -13.91 18.85 18.60
N ILE A 343 -13.96 17.82 19.46
CA ILE A 343 -13.25 17.80 20.74
C ILE A 343 -11.74 17.70 20.50
N TYR A 344 -11.31 16.79 19.63
CA TYR A 344 -9.89 16.63 19.30
C TYR A 344 -9.33 17.89 18.65
N SER A 345 -10.05 18.48 17.70
CA SER A 345 -9.66 19.75 17.09
C SER A 345 -9.53 20.86 18.13
N GLY A 346 -10.49 20.98 19.05
CA GLY A 346 -10.45 21.97 20.12
C GLY A 346 -9.24 21.79 21.04
N LEU A 347 -8.99 20.56 21.50
CA LEU A 347 -7.86 20.24 22.37
C LEU A 347 -6.51 20.51 21.70
N LEU A 348 -6.36 20.12 20.43
CA LEU A 348 -5.13 20.35 19.66
C LEU A 348 -4.88 21.84 19.40
N ASN A 349 -5.94 22.62 19.17
CA ASN A 349 -5.83 24.07 19.04
C ASN A 349 -5.39 24.73 20.36
N ILE A 350 -5.89 24.27 21.52
CA ILE A 350 -5.48 24.79 22.83
C ILE A 350 -3.98 24.58 23.08
N VAL A 351 -3.42 23.46 22.63
CA VAL A 351 -1.97 23.17 22.76
C VAL A 351 -1.14 23.68 21.59
N ASN A 352 -1.68 24.56 20.73
CA ASN A 352 -1.03 25.10 19.53
C ASN A 352 -0.43 24.02 18.61
N SER A 353 -1.11 22.88 18.50
CA SER A 353 -0.71 21.76 17.64
C SER A 353 -1.86 21.34 16.70
N PRO A 354 -2.42 22.26 15.89
CA PRO A 354 -3.47 21.92 14.95
C PRO A 354 -3.01 20.78 14.02
N ASP A 355 -3.83 19.73 13.88
CA ASP A 355 -3.51 18.59 13.04
C ASP A 355 -4.21 18.68 11.69
N VAL A 356 -3.50 19.21 10.70
CA VAL A 356 -3.98 19.33 9.32
C VAL A 356 -4.32 17.97 8.70
N THR A 357 -3.71 16.89 9.18
CA THR A 357 -3.95 15.55 8.63
C THR A 357 -5.18 14.86 9.22
N THR A 358 -5.63 15.30 10.39
CA THR A 358 -6.62 14.64 11.26
C THR A 358 -6.29 13.19 11.69
N ILE A 359 -5.13 12.64 11.33
CA ILE A 359 -4.73 11.25 11.67
C ILE A 359 -4.61 11.09 13.19
N SER A 360 -4.24 12.15 13.91
CA SER A 360 -4.17 12.13 15.37
C SER A 360 -5.52 11.83 16.02
N TYR A 361 -6.64 12.14 15.37
CA TYR A 361 -7.99 11.86 15.91
C TYR A 361 -8.22 10.36 16.01
N LEU A 362 -7.77 9.61 14.99
CA LEU A 362 -7.74 8.16 15.02
C LEU A 362 -6.80 7.65 16.12
N GLY A 363 -5.61 8.23 16.24
CA GLY A 363 -4.64 7.87 17.28
C GLY A 363 -5.17 8.05 18.72
N PHE A 364 -5.82 9.18 19.00
CA PHE A 364 -6.47 9.43 20.29
C PHE A 364 -7.64 8.46 20.53
N SER A 365 -8.44 8.18 19.50
CA SER A 365 -9.56 7.24 19.60
C SER A 365 -9.10 5.82 19.89
N ILE A 366 -8.08 5.33 19.18
CA ILE A 366 -7.47 4.02 19.42
C ILE A 366 -6.90 3.93 20.84
N SER A 367 -6.22 4.99 21.30
CA SER A 367 -5.68 5.04 22.65
C SER A 367 -6.81 4.98 23.71
N LEU A 368 -7.88 5.75 23.52
CA LEU A 368 -9.05 5.75 24.41
C LEU A 368 -9.73 4.38 24.44
N VAL A 369 -10.01 3.80 23.26
CA VAL A 369 -10.61 2.47 23.13
C VAL A 369 -9.76 1.41 23.82
N SER A 370 -8.44 1.48 23.67
CA SER A 370 -7.52 0.52 24.30
C SER A 370 -7.56 0.61 25.83
N VAL A 371 -7.55 1.84 26.38
CA VAL A 371 -7.67 2.05 27.83
C VAL A 371 -9.02 1.58 28.34
N CYS A 372 -10.12 1.93 27.65
CA CYS A 372 -11.46 1.48 28.05
C CYS A 372 -11.62 -0.04 27.96
N PHE A 373 -11.05 -0.68 26.94
CA PHE A 373 -11.05 -2.15 26.81
C PHE A 373 -10.25 -2.80 27.95
N LEU A 374 -9.07 -2.27 28.28
CA LEU A 374 -8.28 -2.71 29.42
C LEU A 374 -9.05 -2.59 30.74
N VAL A 375 -9.63 -1.41 31.02
CA VAL A 375 -10.45 -1.19 32.23
C VAL A 375 -11.64 -2.14 32.27
N TRP A 376 -12.33 -2.34 31.14
CA TRP A 376 -13.46 -3.25 31.05
C TRP A 376 -13.05 -4.70 31.31
N THR A 377 -11.95 -5.18 30.71
CA THR A 377 -11.45 -6.55 30.94
C THR A 377 -11.06 -6.78 32.39
N GLN A 378 -10.44 -5.79 33.05
CA GLN A 378 -10.14 -5.86 34.49
C GLN A 378 -11.41 -5.86 35.35
N TRP A 379 -12.38 -5.01 35.02
CA TRP A 379 -13.64 -4.91 35.77
C TRP A 379 -14.48 -6.19 35.65
N LYS A 380 -14.59 -6.76 34.45
CA LYS A 380 -15.34 -7.99 34.18
C LYS A 380 -14.55 -9.27 34.43
N ARG A 381 -13.25 -9.15 34.72
CA ARG A 381 -12.30 -10.28 34.83
C ARG A 381 -12.34 -11.21 33.61
N ASP A 382 -12.52 -10.64 32.42
CA ASP A 382 -12.55 -11.39 31.16
C ASP A 382 -11.22 -11.24 30.44
N PHE A 383 -10.36 -12.25 30.60
CA PHE A 383 -9.00 -12.27 30.02
C PHE A 383 -8.87 -13.18 28.80
N ARG A 384 -9.99 -13.64 28.21
CA ARG A 384 -9.96 -14.58 27.07
C ARG A 384 -9.13 -14.06 25.90
N ASN A 385 -9.18 -12.75 25.61
CA ASN A 385 -8.41 -12.14 24.53
C ASN A 385 -6.93 -11.89 24.87
N TYR A 386 -6.54 -12.02 26.14
CA TYR A 386 -5.16 -11.95 26.62
C TYR A 386 -4.55 -13.34 26.77
N GLN A 387 -4.91 -14.27 25.89
CA GLN A 387 -4.26 -15.57 25.77
C GLN A 387 -3.23 -15.54 24.62
N VAL A 388 -2.20 -16.36 24.73
CA VAL A 388 -1.04 -16.39 23.82
C VAL A 388 -1.44 -16.62 22.36
N ASP A 389 -2.42 -17.48 22.12
CA ASP A 389 -2.97 -17.84 20.82
C ASP A 389 -4.00 -16.82 20.29
N ARG A 390 -4.55 -15.97 21.15
CA ARG A 390 -5.68 -15.07 20.82
C ARG A 390 -5.32 -13.59 20.77
N VAL A 391 -4.26 -13.16 21.44
CA VAL A 391 -3.89 -11.73 21.50
C VAL A 391 -3.52 -11.16 20.13
N PHE A 392 -2.86 -11.96 19.27
CA PHE A 392 -2.53 -11.57 17.90
C PHE A 392 -3.77 -11.16 17.08
N PRO A 393 -4.77 -12.03 16.87
CA PRO A 393 -5.95 -11.65 16.09
C PRO A 393 -6.83 -10.64 16.84
N SER A 394 -6.81 -10.63 18.19
CA SER A 394 -7.54 -9.64 18.99
C SER A 394 -7.01 -8.21 18.75
N VAL A 395 -5.69 -8.02 18.71
CA VAL A 395 -5.07 -6.72 18.41
C VAL A 395 -5.42 -6.27 16.99
N PHE A 396 -5.38 -7.19 16.01
CA PHE A 396 -5.78 -6.86 14.65
C PHE A 396 -7.26 -6.46 14.56
N LEU A 397 -8.17 -7.22 15.18
CA LEU A 397 -9.60 -6.91 15.17
C LEU A 397 -9.92 -5.60 15.87
N LEU A 398 -9.16 -5.23 16.90
CA LEU A 398 -9.40 -3.99 17.64
C LEU A 398 -8.95 -2.75 16.86
N PHE A 399 -7.84 -2.83 16.12
CA PHE A 399 -7.23 -1.65 15.47
C PHE A 399 -7.32 -1.64 13.94
N GLY A 400 -7.21 -2.81 13.31
CA GLY A 400 -7.19 -2.98 11.85
C GLY A 400 -8.41 -2.38 11.16
N PRO A 401 -9.65 -2.79 11.51
CA PRO A 401 -10.87 -2.23 10.92
C PRO A 401 -10.92 -0.70 11.02
N ALA A 402 -10.64 -0.14 12.20
CA ALA A 402 -10.64 1.30 12.45
C ALA A 402 -9.63 2.04 11.56
N MET A 403 -8.39 1.55 11.49
CA MET A 403 -7.35 2.15 10.65
C MET A 403 -7.69 2.05 9.16
N LEU A 404 -8.04 0.86 8.69
CA LEU A 404 -8.31 0.62 7.27
C LEU A 404 -9.50 1.44 6.79
N PHE A 405 -10.59 1.49 7.56
CA PHE A 405 -11.75 2.31 7.23
C PHE A 405 -11.43 3.80 7.23
N TYR A 406 -10.73 4.29 8.26
CA TYR A 406 -10.37 5.70 8.36
C TYR A 406 -9.51 6.17 7.18
N PHE A 407 -8.45 5.41 6.84
CA PHE A 407 -7.56 5.77 5.73
C PHE A 407 -8.22 5.57 4.36
N THR A 408 -9.06 4.55 4.21
CA THR A 408 -9.88 4.38 2.99
C THR A 408 -10.78 5.59 2.77
N ARG A 409 -11.49 6.04 3.82
CA ARG A 409 -12.32 7.25 3.73
C ARG A 409 -11.47 8.49 3.45
N LYS A 410 -10.32 8.61 4.11
CA LYS A 410 -9.43 9.78 3.98
C LYS A 410 -8.93 9.96 2.55
N TRP A 411 -8.60 8.86 1.86
CA TRP A 411 -8.08 8.88 0.50
C TRP A 411 -9.07 8.36 -0.54
N TRP A 412 -10.37 8.33 -0.21
CA TRP A 412 -11.40 7.89 -1.15
C TRP A 412 -11.33 8.65 -2.48
N PHE A 413 -11.06 9.95 -2.39
CA PHE A 413 -10.88 10.82 -3.56
C PHE A 413 -9.70 10.42 -4.45
N ALA A 414 -8.73 9.63 -3.99
CA ALA A 414 -7.57 9.20 -4.78
C ALA A 414 -7.80 7.88 -5.53
N LEU A 415 -8.98 7.27 -5.40
CA LEU A 415 -9.35 6.05 -6.15
C LEU A 415 -9.49 6.39 -7.63
N GLY A 416 -8.78 5.67 -8.51
CA GLY A 416 -8.79 5.92 -9.96
C GLY A 416 -8.16 7.24 -10.43
N GLN A 417 -7.90 8.18 -9.51
CA GLN A 417 -7.41 9.52 -9.80
C GLN A 417 -5.90 9.66 -9.61
N TRP A 418 -5.30 10.54 -10.42
CA TRP A 418 -3.94 11.00 -10.18
C TRP A 418 -3.85 11.85 -8.91
N GLN A 419 -2.62 12.19 -8.48
CA GLN A 419 -2.37 13.14 -7.41
C GLN A 419 -1.35 14.19 -7.84
N ILE A 420 -1.56 15.45 -7.45
CA ILE A 420 -0.53 16.48 -7.60
C ILE A 420 0.53 16.24 -6.53
N TRP A 421 1.71 15.80 -6.96
CA TRP A 421 2.84 15.57 -6.07
C TRP A 421 3.64 16.86 -5.83
N GLY A 422 4.12 17.05 -4.58
CA GLY A 422 4.89 18.25 -4.19
C GLY A 422 6.16 18.42 -5.02
N SER A 423 6.38 19.61 -5.57
CA SER A 423 7.46 19.80 -6.55
C SER A 423 8.83 19.72 -5.88
N GLY A 424 9.73 18.90 -6.45
CA GLY A 424 11.11 18.76 -5.97
C GLY A 424 11.31 17.92 -4.70
N ASP A 425 10.25 17.29 -4.18
CA ASP A 425 10.33 16.38 -3.03
C ASP A 425 10.69 14.93 -3.43
N ASP A 426 11.22 14.15 -2.48
CA ASP A 426 11.61 12.75 -2.66
C ASP A 426 10.46 11.90 -3.27
N TRP A 427 9.23 12.07 -2.81
CA TRP A 427 8.07 11.31 -3.30
C TRP A 427 7.77 11.57 -4.78
N THR A 428 7.99 12.79 -5.28
CA THR A 428 7.75 13.14 -6.69
C THR A 428 8.81 12.54 -7.59
N VAL A 429 10.06 12.52 -7.11
CA VAL A 429 11.16 11.83 -7.80
C VAL A 429 10.86 10.34 -7.93
N TYR A 430 10.29 9.72 -6.89
CA TYR A 430 9.87 8.31 -6.97
C TYR A 430 8.77 8.05 -8.00
N GLN A 431 7.84 8.99 -8.20
CA GLN A 431 6.85 8.87 -9.28
C GLN A 431 7.50 8.89 -10.65
N GLN A 432 8.46 9.79 -10.86
CA GLN A 432 9.22 9.86 -12.10
C GLN A 432 9.98 8.55 -12.36
N TYR A 433 10.61 7.98 -11.33
CA TYR A 433 11.37 6.75 -11.47
C TYR A 433 10.46 5.55 -11.73
N GLY A 434 9.32 5.47 -11.05
CA GLY A 434 8.32 4.44 -11.30
C GLY A 434 7.82 4.47 -12.75
N HIS A 435 7.55 5.67 -13.27
CA HIS A 435 7.09 5.86 -14.65
C HIS A 435 8.16 5.43 -15.66
N LYS A 436 9.41 5.87 -15.49
CA LYS A 436 10.52 5.44 -16.35
C LYS A 436 10.77 3.93 -16.35
N ILE A 437 10.67 3.29 -15.18
CA ILE A 437 10.87 1.84 -15.07
C ILE A 437 9.79 1.08 -15.85
N VAL A 438 8.53 1.43 -15.62
CA VAL A 438 7.40 0.58 -16.01
C VAL A 438 6.81 1.01 -17.36
N VAL A 439 6.74 2.31 -17.65
CA VAL A 439 6.22 2.87 -18.90
C VAL A 439 7.30 2.98 -19.97
N GLU A 440 8.50 3.47 -19.62
CA GLU A 440 9.61 3.60 -20.58
C GLU A 440 10.47 2.33 -20.69
N GLY A 441 10.23 1.33 -19.83
CA GLY A 441 10.92 0.04 -19.85
C GLY A 441 12.36 0.10 -19.31
N GLU A 442 12.73 1.15 -18.57
CA GLU A 442 14.07 1.30 -17.97
C GLU A 442 14.27 0.39 -16.73
N TRP A 443 14.00 -0.92 -16.83
CA TRP A 443 14.07 -1.83 -15.68
C TRP A 443 15.46 -1.96 -15.07
N LEU A 444 16.53 -1.96 -15.87
CA LEU A 444 17.91 -2.05 -15.35
C LEU A 444 18.48 -0.67 -15.01
N ARG A 445 18.20 0.34 -15.85
CA ARG A 445 18.66 1.72 -15.68
C ARG A 445 17.90 2.46 -14.59
N ALA A 446 16.67 2.07 -14.29
CA ALA A 446 15.88 2.56 -13.17
C ALA A 446 15.92 4.09 -13.00
N ALA A 447 15.87 4.83 -14.12
CA ALA A 447 16.01 6.28 -14.23
C ALA A 447 17.38 6.91 -13.93
N GLU A 448 18.40 6.13 -13.52
CA GLU A 448 19.71 6.65 -13.09
C GLU A 448 20.86 5.72 -13.48
N ASP A 449 21.94 6.24 -14.08
CA ASP A 449 23.14 5.43 -14.40
C ASP A 449 23.90 5.00 -13.13
N VAL A 450 24.00 5.90 -12.16
CA VAL A 450 24.49 5.62 -10.80
C VAL A 450 23.39 5.99 -9.84
N LEU A 451 22.96 5.04 -9.01
CA LEU A 451 21.86 5.26 -8.08
C LEU A 451 22.19 6.38 -7.08
N TYR A 452 21.38 7.43 -7.08
CA TYR A 452 21.43 8.48 -6.07
C TYR A 452 20.37 8.22 -5.00
N MET A 453 19.11 8.01 -5.40
CA MET A 453 18.04 7.62 -4.46
C MET A 453 18.04 6.12 -4.15
N GLN A 454 17.17 5.69 -3.23
CA GLN A 454 17.12 4.30 -2.81
C GLN A 454 16.74 3.35 -3.98
N PRO A 455 17.42 2.19 -4.12
CA PRO A 455 17.25 1.30 -5.27
C PRO A 455 15.85 0.70 -5.44
N LEU A 456 15.25 0.13 -4.39
CA LEU A 456 14.09 -0.75 -4.55
C LEU A 456 12.74 -0.03 -4.58
N TYR A 457 12.56 1.04 -3.80
CA TYR A 457 11.25 1.66 -3.62
C TYR A 457 10.62 2.18 -4.92
N ARG A 458 11.43 2.73 -5.82
CA ARG A 458 11.01 3.16 -7.17
C ARG A 458 10.31 2.05 -7.98
N TYR A 459 10.71 0.79 -7.80
CA TYR A 459 10.05 -0.34 -8.46
C TYR A 459 8.69 -0.60 -7.82
N PHE A 460 8.54 -0.46 -6.51
CA PHE A 460 7.22 -0.58 -5.87
C PHE A 460 6.27 0.50 -6.35
N VAL A 461 6.73 1.75 -6.48
CA VAL A 461 5.92 2.85 -7.05
C VAL A 461 5.50 2.51 -8.48
N GLY A 462 6.44 2.08 -9.32
CA GLY A 462 6.13 1.64 -10.68
C GLY A 462 5.14 0.46 -10.72
N ILE A 463 5.28 -0.54 -9.84
CA ILE A 463 4.37 -1.70 -9.76
C ILE A 463 2.98 -1.29 -9.27
N TYR A 464 2.88 -0.41 -8.26
CA TYR A 464 1.60 0.10 -7.79
C TYR A 464 0.86 0.77 -8.93
N HIS A 465 1.52 1.64 -9.67
CA HIS A 465 0.88 2.34 -10.77
C HIS A 465 0.71 1.49 -12.04
N GLY A 466 1.60 0.54 -12.29
CA GLY A 466 1.42 -0.45 -13.35
C GLY A 466 0.16 -1.30 -13.12
N LEU A 467 -0.12 -1.70 -11.88
CA LEU A 467 -1.26 -2.56 -11.55
C LEU A 467 -2.57 -1.79 -11.30
N PHE A 468 -2.51 -0.59 -10.72
CA PHE A 468 -3.70 0.20 -10.30
C PHE A 468 -3.85 1.51 -11.09
N GLY A 469 -3.14 1.64 -12.22
CA GLY A 469 -3.09 2.84 -13.02
C GLY A 469 -2.58 4.06 -12.24
N GLN A 470 -3.08 5.24 -12.55
CA GLN A 470 -2.64 6.48 -11.91
C GLN A 470 -3.07 6.64 -10.44
N SER A 471 -3.80 5.68 -9.85
CA SER A 471 -4.30 5.83 -8.49
C SER A 471 -3.18 5.90 -7.44
N ALA A 472 -3.12 7.00 -6.68
CA ALA A 472 -2.21 7.11 -5.54
C ALA A 472 -2.71 6.33 -4.29
N PHE A 473 -3.96 5.86 -4.30
CA PHE A 473 -4.62 5.22 -3.16
C PHE A 473 -3.83 4.01 -2.64
N VAL A 474 -3.38 3.12 -3.53
CA VAL A 474 -2.70 1.88 -3.13
C VAL A 474 -1.33 2.16 -2.53
N GLN A 475 -0.59 3.13 -3.09
CA GLN A 475 0.68 3.57 -2.51
C GLN A 475 0.47 4.10 -1.08
N HIS A 476 -0.60 4.89 -0.85
CA HIS A 476 -0.92 5.39 0.48
C HIS A 476 -1.35 4.30 1.45
N MET A 477 -2.19 3.36 0.99
CA MET A 477 -2.62 2.22 1.79
C MET A 477 -1.47 1.26 2.11
N ALA A 478 -0.45 1.18 1.27
CA ALA A 478 0.74 0.37 1.56
C ALA A 478 1.46 0.86 2.83
N ASP A 479 1.54 2.17 3.08
CA ASP A 479 2.09 2.73 4.32
C ASP A 479 1.26 2.30 5.55
N VAL A 480 -0.08 2.32 5.42
CA VAL A 480 -0.99 1.88 6.48
C VAL A 480 -0.76 0.41 6.82
N TRP A 481 -0.61 -0.43 5.79
CA TRP A 481 -0.27 -1.84 5.95
C TRP A 481 1.11 -2.07 6.54
N CYS A 482 2.09 -1.23 6.25
CA CYS A 482 3.40 -1.31 6.90
C CYS A 482 3.30 -1.03 8.40
N VAL A 483 2.56 0.00 8.82
CA VAL A 483 2.36 0.33 10.25
C VAL A 483 1.53 -0.75 10.97
N LEU A 484 0.43 -1.19 10.36
CA LEU A 484 -0.41 -2.24 10.94
C LEU A 484 0.34 -3.59 10.97
N GLY A 485 1.04 -3.93 9.90
CA GLY A 485 1.89 -5.12 9.80
C GLY A 485 3.01 -5.12 10.84
N ALA A 486 3.68 -4.00 11.05
CA ALA A 486 4.70 -3.86 12.09
C ALA A 486 4.10 -4.05 13.49
N THR A 487 2.91 -3.51 13.74
CA THR A 487 2.16 -3.74 15.00
C THR A 487 1.93 -5.23 15.24
N ILE A 488 1.44 -5.93 14.22
CA ILE A 488 1.18 -7.37 14.27
C ILE A 488 2.47 -8.18 14.47
N ILE A 489 3.57 -7.79 13.81
CA ILE A 489 4.88 -8.45 13.99
C ILE A 489 5.40 -8.19 15.41
N ILE A 490 5.29 -6.97 15.96
CA ILE A 490 5.66 -6.69 17.35
C ILE A 490 4.90 -7.62 18.29
N VAL A 491 3.59 -7.79 18.11
CA VAL A 491 2.78 -8.71 18.92
C VAL A 491 3.29 -10.14 18.80
N ALA A 492 3.51 -10.62 17.58
CA ALA A 492 4.02 -11.97 17.33
C ALA A 492 5.41 -12.21 17.94
N PHE A 493 6.30 -11.21 17.84
CA PHE A 493 7.65 -11.23 18.39
C PHE A 493 7.61 -11.23 19.92
N ALA A 494 6.80 -10.36 20.52
CA ALA A 494 6.65 -10.24 21.96
C ALA A 494 6.10 -11.53 22.59
N ILE A 495 5.10 -12.16 21.98
CA ILE A 495 4.60 -13.48 22.38
C ILE A 495 5.73 -14.52 22.37
N LYS A 496 6.52 -14.55 21.29
CA LYS A 496 7.64 -15.49 21.13
C LYS A 496 8.80 -15.21 22.08
N LEU A 497 8.91 -13.99 22.60
CA LEU A 497 9.81 -13.59 23.68
C LEU A 497 9.22 -13.84 25.07
N ARG A 498 8.06 -14.52 25.16
CA ARG A 498 7.38 -14.87 26.41
C ARG A 498 6.98 -13.65 27.24
N ILE A 499 6.74 -12.52 26.58
CA ILE A 499 6.14 -11.33 27.19
C ILE A 499 4.67 -11.64 27.48
N SER A 500 4.20 -11.25 28.67
CA SER A 500 2.81 -11.48 29.07
C SER A 500 1.83 -10.80 28.10
N PRO A 501 0.70 -11.45 27.71
CA PRO A 501 -0.22 -10.90 26.71
C PRO A 501 -0.76 -9.49 27.03
N LEU A 502 -0.89 -9.14 28.31
CA LEU A 502 -1.24 -7.80 28.75
C LEU A 502 -0.18 -6.76 28.34
N VAL A 503 1.10 -7.05 28.61
CA VAL A 503 2.20 -6.17 28.20
C VAL A 503 2.30 -6.13 26.68
N VAL A 504 2.09 -7.25 25.98
CA VAL A 504 2.04 -7.28 24.52
C VAL A 504 1.00 -6.29 23.97
N PHE A 505 -0.21 -6.30 24.52
CA PHE A 505 -1.28 -5.38 24.13
C PHE A 505 -0.92 -3.91 24.38
N ILE A 506 -0.35 -3.60 25.56
CA ILE A 506 0.11 -2.24 25.90
C ILE A 506 1.20 -1.79 24.93
N THR A 507 2.20 -2.64 24.68
CA THR A 507 3.30 -2.37 23.74
C THR A 507 2.78 -2.07 22.33
N SER A 508 1.83 -2.87 21.81
CA SER A 508 1.21 -2.60 20.50
C SER A 508 0.41 -1.28 20.48
N THR A 509 -0.30 -0.98 21.57
CA THR A 509 -1.07 0.26 21.69
C THR A 509 -0.16 1.49 21.69
N ILE A 510 0.95 1.45 22.43
CA ILE A 510 1.94 2.53 22.47
C ILE A 510 2.58 2.73 21.09
N TYR A 511 2.94 1.66 20.40
CA TYR A 511 3.50 1.74 19.05
C TYR A 511 2.53 2.45 18.09
N LEU A 512 1.25 2.06 18.07
CA LEU A 512 0.24 2.71 17.23
C LEU A 512 -0.02 4.16 17.65
N ALA A 513 -0.11 4.44 18.95
CA ALA A 513 -0.30 5.79 19.46
C ALA A 513 0.83 6.72 19.00
N ILE A 514 2.08 6.27 19.03
CA ILE A 514 3.22 7.06 18.51
C ILE A 514 3.06 7.32 17.00
N ASN A 515 2.76 6.29 16.21
CA ASN A 515 2.63 6.44 14.76
C ASN A 515 1.48 7.37 14.35
N LEU A 516 0.37 7.37 15.10
CA LEU A 516 -0.85 8.09 14.73
C LEU A 516 -0.97 9.47 15.38
N ILE A 517 -0.43 9.68 16.59
CA ILE A 517 -0.56 10.94 17.34
C ILE A 517 0.66 11.84 17.14
N ALA A 518 1.87 11.28 17.07
CA ALA A 518 3.09 12.07 16.98
C ALA A 518 3.44 12.44 15.52
N ALA A 519 4.61 13.06 15.30
CA ALA A 519 5.03 13.55 13.99
C ALA A 519 5.19 12.43 12.92
N PHE A 520 5.32 11.18 13.34
CA PHE A 520 5.34 10.00 12.46
C PHE A 520 4.13 9.93 11.52
N ARG A 521 2.96 10.42 11.97
CA ARG A 521 1.72 10.41 11.17
C ARG A 521 1.85 11.16 9.84
N TYR A 522 2.74 12.15 9.77
CA TYR A 522 2.96 12.94 8.57
C TYR A 522 3.68 12.15 7.47
N HIS A 523 4.26 11.00 7.78
CA HIS A 523 4.90 10.09 6.82
C HIS A 523 3.96 9.00 6.28
N ILE A 524 2.75 8.84 6.85
CA ILE A 524 1.79 7.84 6.39
C ILE A 524 1.06 8.39 5.17
N GLY A 525 1.19 7.74 4.03
CA GLY A 525 0.61 8.15 2.75
C GLY A 525 1.34 9.34 2.12
N LYS A 526 2.65 9.44 2.33
CA LYS A 526 3.50 10.42 1.64
C LYS A 526 4.16 9.87 0.39
N GLY A 527 4.24 8.55 0.26
CA GLY A 527 5.01 7.94 -0.82
C GLY A 527 6.52 7.99 -0.58
N LEU A 528 6.93 7.80 0.67
CA LEU A 528 8.35 7.70 1.04
C LEU A 528 8.73 6.24 1.36
N VAL A 529 10.04 5.98 1.41
CA VAL A 529 10.59 4.61 1.52
C VAL A 529 10.53 4.02 2.93
N GLU A 530 10.32 4.86 3.96
CA GLU A 530 10.69 4.47 5.32
C GLU A 530 9.83 3.33 5.89
N ASN A 531 8.52 3.39 5.65
CA ASN A 531 7.59 2.38 6.17
C ASN A 531 7.84 1.01 5.51
N HIS A 532 8.08 0.96 4.20
CA HIS A 532 8.44 -0.26 3.48
C HIS A 532 9.75 -0.86 3.97
N ALA A 533 10.78 -0.03 4.14
CA ALA A 533 12.06 -0.52 4.63
C ALA A 533 11.95 -1.06 6.07
N MET A 534 11.16 -0.40 6.92
CA MET A 534 10.88 -0.83 8.28
C MET A 534 10.16 -2.18 8.32
N ILE A 535 9.12 -2.39 7.51
CA ILE A 535 8.41 -3.68 7.50
C ILE A 535 9.27 -4.83 6.98
N TYR A 536 10.10 -4.61 5.95
CA TYR A 536 11.03 -5.63 5.45
C TYR A 536 12.07 -6.03 6.49
N MET A 537 12.63 -5.06 7.20
CA MET A 537 13.54 -5.34 8.31
C MET A 537 12.85 -6.14 9.43
N MET A 538 11.62 -5.78 9.81
CA MET A 538 10.84 -6.50 10.82
C MET A 538 10.49 -7.93 10.39
N LEU A 539 10.16 -8.15 9.12
CA LEU A 539 9.93 -9.48 8.56
C LEU A 539 11.22 -10.32 8.55
N ALA A 540 12.35 -9.73 8.15
CA ALA A 540 13.65 -10.40 8.20
C ALA A 540 13.98 -10.84 9.63
N ALA A 541 13.81 -9.95 10.60
CA ALA A 541 13.99 -10.24 12.02
C ALA A 541 13.07 -11.38 12.50
N TRP A 542 11.79 -11.34 12.14
CA TRP A 542 10.81 -12.37 12.52
C TRP A 542 11.17 -13.75 11.97
N PHE A 543 11.49 -13.84 10.67
CA PHE A 543 11.80 -15.12 10.04
C PHE A 543 13.12 -15.70 10.53
N LEU A 544 14.15 -14.89 10.77
CA LEU A 544 15.41 -15.35 11.36
C LEU A 544 15.25 -15.79 12.80
N TYR A 545 14.48 -15.05 13.61
CA TYR A 545 14.15 -15.48 14.95
C TYR A 545 13.42 -16.84 14.94
N LYS A 546 12.51 -17.06 13.99
CA LYS A 546 11.85 -18.37 13.82
C LYS A 546 12.77 -19.45 13.25
N ALA A 547 13.83 -19.10 12.52
CA ALA A 547 14.75 -20.07 11.92
C ALA A 547 15.52 -20.89 12.97
N ARG A 548 15.60 -20.43 14.22
CA ARG A 548 16.16 -21.21 15.35
C ARG A 548 15.41 -22.51 15.63
N GLU A 549 14.13 -22.59 15.25
CA GLU A 549 13.32 -23.82 15.36
C GLU A 549 13.56 -24.75 14.14
N GLY A 550 14.43 -24.37 13.21
CA GLY A 550 14.74 -25.09 11.97
C GLY A 550 13.94 -24.61 10.75
N GLY A 551 14.41 -25.04 9.57
CA GLY A 551 13.72 -24.87 8.27
C GLY A 551 14.40 -23.86 7.33
N MET A 552 14.89 -24.35 6.18
CA MET A 552 15.58 -23.54 5.17
C MET A 552 14.67 -22.43 4.61
N MET A 553 13.38 -22.70 4.40
CA MET A 553 12.43 -21.71 3.89
C MET A 553 12.38 -20.43 4.74
N ARG A 554 12.52 -20.55 6.07
CA ARG A 554 12.53 -19.40 6.97
C ARG A 554 13.79 -18.55 6.79
N ILE A 555 14.94 -19.21 6.60
CA ILE A 555 16.21 -18.53 6.31
C ILE A 555 16.11 -17.84 4.95
N THR A 556 15.61 -18.52 3.91
CA THR A 556 15.41 -17.96 2.58
C THR A 556 14.50 -16.73 2.61
N LEU A 557 13.34 -16.81 3.28
CA LEU A 557 12.44 -15.67 3.43
C LEU A 557 13.11 -14.52 4.19
N ALA A 558 13.82 -14.81 5.28
CA ALA A 558 14.55 -13.79 6.01
C ALA A 558 15.62 -13.13 5.14
N THR A 559 16.36 -13.90 4.34
CA THR A 559 17.36 -13.39 3.39
C THR A 559 16.72 -12.47 2.36
N ILE A 560 15.60 -12.88 1.73
CA ILE A 560 14.88 -12.05 0.75
C ILE A 560 14.44 -10.73 1.38
N PHE A 561 13.79 -10.78 2.55
CA PHE A 561 13.36 -9.57 3.26
C PHE A 561 14.53 -8.72 3.77
N GLY A 562 15.66 -9.34 4.13
CA GLY A 562 16.90 -8.63 4.46
C GLY A 562 17.44 -7.86 3.26
N ILE A 563 17.52 -8.50 2.09
CA ILE A 563 17.93 -7.85 0.84
C ILE A 563 16.97 -6.70 0.49
N PHE A 564 15.65 -6.92 0.59
CA PHE A 564 14.67 -5.86 0.36
C PHE A 564 14.80 -4.71 1.37
N GLY A 565 15.03 -5.02 2.64
CA GLY A 565 15.32 -4.02 3.67
C GLY A 565 16.53 -3.15 3.31
N TYR A 566 17.61 -3.76 2.82
CA TYR A 566 18.83 -3.06 2.40
C TYR A 566 18.63 -2.25 1.11
N TRP A 567 18.02 -2.83 0.08
CA TRP A 567 17.78 -2.14 -1.18
C TRP A 567 16.72 -1.04 -1.06
N THR A 568 15.85 -1.08 -0.05
CA THR A 568 14.92 0.01 0.24
C THR A 568 15.58 1.12 1.08
N ARG A 569 16.52 0.78 1.96
CA ARG A 569 17.31 1.71 2.80
C ARG A 569 18.71 1.14 3.05
N GLN A 570 19.73 1.73 2.42
CA GLN A 570 21.09 1.19 2.46
C GLN A 570 21.76 1.33 3.83
N ASP A 571 21.33 2.29 4.64
CA ASP A 571 21.72 2.47 6.03
C ASP A 571 21.22 1.33 6.95
N HIS A 572 20.36 0.44 6.47
CA HIS A 572 19.98 -0.77 7.22
C HIS A 572 21.05 -1.87 7.20
N LEU A 573 22.16 -1.72 6.47
CA LEU A 573 23.16 -2.79 6.31
C LEU A 573 23.64 -3.35 7.65
N GLY A 574 23.96 -2.48 8.61
CA GLY A 574 24.39 -2.91 9.96
C GLY A 574 23.28 -3.60 10.75
N ALA A 575 22.05 -3.10 10.67
CA ALA A 575 20.89 -3.72 11.32
C ALA A 575 20.60 -5.12 10.76
N ILE A 576 20.62 -5.26 9.43
CA ILE A 576 20.42 -6.52 8.73
C ILE A 576 21.51 -7.52 9.09
N ALA A 577 22.77 -7.11 9.16
CA ALA A 577 23.85 -7.94 9.66
C ALA A 577 23.60 -8.40 11.11
N GLY A 578 23.16 -7.48 11.97
CA GLY A 578 22.79 -7.76 13.36
C GLY A 578 21.61 -8.72 13.52
N ILE A 579 20.63 -8.68 12.62
CA ILE A 579 19.45 -9.55 12.65
C ILE A 579 19.81 -11.03 12.55
N ALA A 580 20.91 -11.40 11.89
CA ALA A 580 21.40 -12.78 11.83
C ALA A 580 21.60 -13.42 13.21
N PHE A 581 21.98 -12.61 14.20
CA PHE A 581 22.20 -13.04 15.58
C PHE A 581 20.91 -13.51 16.27
N LEU A 582 19.73 -13.12 15.78
CA LEU A 582 18.45 -13.64 16.30
C LEU A 582 18.30 -15.16 16.10
N ALA A 583 18.97 -15.74 15.10
CA ALA A 583 18.99 -17.20 14.91
C ALA A 583 19.75 -17.94 16.03
N LEU A 584 20.57 -17.22 16.81
CA LEU A 584 21.32 -17.76 17.96
C LEU A 584 20.57 -17.58 19.28
N GLU A 585 19.39 -16.99 19.30
CA GLU A 585 18.60 -16.92 20.52
C GLU A 585 18.16 -18.32 20.96
N PRO A 586 18.25 -18.65 22.26
CA PRO A 586 17.82 -19.96 22.72
C PRO A 586 16.31 -20.13 22.52
N VAL A 587 15.89 -21.33 22.12
CA VAL A 587 14.46 -21.69 22.04
C VAL A 587 13.82 -21.64 23.43
N GLU A 588 14.56 -22.15 24.43
CA GLU A 588 14.17 -22.16 25.83
C GLU A 588 15.36 -21.84 26.75
N GLY A 589 15.05 -21.26 27.92
CA GLY A 589 16.04 -20.92 28.92
C GLY A 589 16.75 -19.58 28.68
N PRO A 590 17.73 -19.23 29.54
CA PRO A 590 18.41 -17.96 29.47
C PRO A 590 19.36 -17.85 28.29
N THR A 591 19.60 -16.62 27.85
CA THR A 591 20.51 -16.30 26.74
C THR A 591 21.96 -16.73 27.00
N ASN A 592 22.37 -16.80 28.27
CA ASN A 592 23.76 -17.05 28.72
C ASN A 592 24.79 -16.05 28.14
N GLY A 593 24.33 -14.85 27.76
CA GLY A 593 25.16 -13.76 27.23
C GLY A 593 26.04 -14.18 26.04
N TRP A 594 27.22 -13.57 25.93
CA TRP A 594 28.16 -13.77 24.82
C TRP A 594 28.72 -15.19 24.73
N ARG A 595 28.93 -15.87 25.86
CA ARG A 595 29.43 -17.26 25.88
C ARG A 595 28.45 -18.20 25.21
N GLY A 596 27.17 -18.14 25.60
CA GLY A 596 26.13 -18.98 24.99
C GLY A 596 25.95 -18.71 23.49
N TYR A 597 26.11 -17.45 23.09
CA TYR A 597 26.10 -17.04 21.69
C TYR A 597 27.24 -17.64 20.87
N TRP A 598 28.46 -17.60 21.40
CA TRP A 598 29.63 -18.19 20.74
C TRP A 598 29.48 -19.71 20.55
N ASP A 599 28.99 -20.40 21.57
CA ASP A 599 28.78 -21.85 21.50
C ASP A 599 27.71 -22.22 20.47
N ARG A 600 26.60 -21.46 20.41
CA ARG A 600 25.55 -21.67 19.41
C ARG A 600 25.95 -21.24 18.01
N PHE A 601 26.82 -20.24 17.86
CA PHE A 601 27.35 -19.83 16.56
C PHE A 601 28.12 -20.96 15.88
N LYS A 602 28.98 -21.67 16.64
CA LYS A 602 29.71 -22.84 16.11
C LYS A 602 28.79 -23.92 15.54
N LEU A 603 27.61 -24.08 16.12
CA LEU A 603 26.61 -25.06 15.67
C LEU A 603 25.78 -24.56 14.47
N ASN A 604 25.50 -23.25 14.40
CA ASN A 604 24.56 -22.66 13.45
C ASN A 604 25.20 -21.74 12.40
N TRP A 605 26.53 -21.79 12.23
CA TRP A 605 27.26 -20.91 11.30
C TRP A 605 26.74 -20.96 9.86
N LYS A 606 26.14 -22.08 9.43
CA LYS A 606 25.55 -22.23 8.09
C LYS A 606 24.42 -21.21 7.84
N VAL A 607 23.64 -20.87 8.86
CA VAL A 607 22.58 -19.85 8.76
C VAL A 607 23.20 -18.50 8.41
N PHE A 608 24.30 -18.15 9.07
CA PHE A 608 25.06 -16.93 8.81
C PHE A 608 25.68 -16.94 7.43
N ALA A 609 26.30 -18.06 7.02
CA ALA A 609 26.89 -18.18 5.70
C ALA A 609 25.87 -17.93 4.57
N VAL A 610 24.67 -18.50 4.67
CA VAL A 610 23.59 -18.27 3.71
C VAL A 610 23.11 -16.83 3.76
N TYR A 611 22.75 -16.34 4.96
CA TYR A 611 22.11 -15.05 5.12
C TYR A 611 23.06 -13.88 4.82
N TRP A 612 24.26 -13.86 5.41
CA TRP A 612 25.26 -12.84 5.10
C TRP A 612 25.87 -13.01 3.71
N GLY A 613 26.11 -14.24 3.25
CA GLY A 613 26.63 -14.49 1.91
C GLY A 613 25.73 -13.89 0.83
N ALA A 614 24.42 -14.16 0.90
CA ALA A 614 23.44 -13.57 0.01
C ALA A 614 23.32 -12.04 0.19
N GLY A 615 23.41 -11.54 1.43
CA GLY A 615 23.46 -10.11 1.70
C GLY A 615 24.65 -9.41 1.01
N ILE A 616 25.85 -9.96 1.12
CA ILE A 616 27.06 -9.46 0.45
C ILE A 616 26.89 -9.49 -1.07
N LEU A 617 26.39 -10.60 -1.62
CA LEU A 617 26.11 -10.70 -3.05
C LEU A 617 25.10 -9.64 -3.52
N SER A 618 24.11 -9.29 -2.69
CA SER A 618 23.14 -8.24 -3.01
C SER A 618 23.76 -6.83 -3.04
N VAL A 619 24.75 -6.55 -2.18
CA VAL A 619 25.53 -5.30 -2.19
C VAL A 619 26.39 -5.26 -3.45
N LEU A 620 27.10 -6.35 -3.75
CA LEU A 620 27.93 -6.47 -4.94
C LEU A 620 27.12 -6.36 -6.23
N ALA A 621 25.88 -6.86 -6.25
CA ALA A 621 24.98 -6.71 -7.39
C ALA A 621 24.66 -5.23 -7.67
N LEU A 622 24.42 -4.41 -6.64
CA LEU A 622 24.22 -2.96 -6.81
C LEU A 622 25.50 -2.26 -7.30
N CYS A 623 26.66 -2.59 -6.72
CA CYS A 623 27.95 -2.05 -7.13
C CYS A 623 28.25 -2.41 -8.60
N PHE A 624 28.02 -3.66 -8.98
CA PHE A 624 28.22 -4.15 -10.34
C PHE A 624 27.28 -3.44 -11.31
N ARG A 625 26.02 -3.26 -10.95
CA ARG A 625 25.04 -2.53 -11.76
C ARG A 625 25.47 -1.08 -11.98
N ASN A 626 25.89 -0.36 -10.93
CA ASN A 626 26.37 1.02 -11.04
C ASN A 626 27.66 1.12 -11.85
N TRP A 627 28.53 0.10 -11.77
CA TRP A 627 29.73 0.02 -12.61
C TRP A 627 29.39 -0.23 -14.07
N TRP A 628 28.47 -1.15 -14.34
CA TRP A 628 28.05 -1.51 -15.69
C TRP A 628 27.40 -0.33 -16.44
N LEU A 629 26.53 0.43 -15.76
CA LEU A 629 25.79 1.53 -16.38
C LEU A 629 26.49 2.90 -16.27
N GLY A 630 27.11 3.19 -15.13
CA GLY A 630 27.67 4.50 -14.82
C GLY A 630 29.17 4.53 -14.56
N GLY A 631 29.87 3.40 -14.70
CA GLY A 631 31.33 3.30 -14.51
C GLY A 631 31.81 3.35 -13.06
N VAL A 632 30.90 3.34 -12.06
CA VAL A 632 31.24 3.47 -10.64
C VAL A 632 30.92 2.20 -9.85
N PHE A 633 31.93 1.53 -9.31
CA PHE A 633 31.75 0.37 -8.42
C PHE A 633 31.53 0.81 -6.96
N PHE A 634 30.35 1.36 -6.68
CA PHE A 634 29.92 1.79 -5.35
C PHE A 634 28.41 1.60 -5.21
N PRO A 635 27.86 1.32 -4.00
CA PRO A 635 26.42 1.05 -3.86
C PRO A 635 25.53 2.29 -4.09
N THR A 636 26.08 3.51 -4.00
CA THR A 636 25.37 4.77 -4.20
C THR A 636 26.29 5.84 -4.81
N SER A 637 25.74 6.98 -5.23
CA SER A 637 26.53 8.12 -5.69
C SER A 637 27.41 8.69 -4.56
N LYS A 638 28.68 8.99 -4.86
CA LYS A 638 29.58 9.67 -3.91
C LYS A 638 29.20 11.13 -3.64
N ALA A 639 28.39 11.73 -4.51
CA ALA A 639 27.88 13.09 -4.36
C ALA A 639 26.61 13.16 -3.50
N HIS A 640 26.22 12.06 -2.85
CA HIS A 640 25.01 12.02 -2.03
C HIS A 640 25.15 12.90 -0.78
N THR A 641 24.12 13.68 -0.47
CA THR A 641 24.11 14.65 0.64
C THR A 641 24.41 14.03 2.01
N ASN A 642 23.97 12.79 2.26
CA ASN A 642 24.33 12.07 3.50
C ASN A 642 25.84 11.82 3.69
N ILE A 643 26.63 11.95 2.62
CA ILE A 643 28.10 11.78 2.59
C ILE A 643 28.79 13.16 2.45
N ASP A 644 28.03 14.26 2.41
CA ASP A 644 28.58 15.61 2.37
C ASP A 644 28.87 16.13 3.80
N PHE A 645 30.11 15.93 4.22
CA PHE A 645 30.63 16.37 5.53
C PHE A 645 30.96 17.87 5.60
N SER A 646 30.86 18.61 4.49
CA SER A 646 31.24 20.02 4.48
C SER A 646 30.16 20.94 5.08
N THR A 647 28.91 20.45 5.13
CA THR A 647 27.73 21.27 5.45
C THR A 647 27.14 20.99 6.83
N TYR A 648 27.41 19.82 7.43
CA TYR A 648 26.77 19.38 8.68
C TYR A 648 27.71 18.60 9.60
N ASP A 649 27.61 18.84 10.90
CA ASP A 649 28.23 17.98 11.91
C ASP A 649 27.50 16.63 11.96
N THR A 650 28.23 15.54 11.74
CA THR A 650 27.64 14.19 11.73
C THR A 650 27.29 13.72 13.14
N PHE A 651 28.20 13.93 14.09
CA PHE A 651 28.07 13.51 15.48
C PHE A 651 28.24 14.70 16.41
N PRO A 652 27.36 14.90 17.40
CA PRO A 652 26.29 14.00 17.86
C PRO A 652 24.93 14.17 17.14
N ASP A 653 24.82 15.11 16.21
CA ASP A 653 23.54 15.61 15.69
C ASP A 653 22.69 14.57 14.96
N SER A 654 23.32 13.71 14.16
CA SER A 654 22.60 12.68 13.40
C SER A 654 22.04 11.59 14.32
N ILE A 655 22.82 11.15 15.30
CA ILE A 655 22.35 10.19 16.31
C ILE A 655 21.22 10.79 17.15
N TYR A 656 21.35 12.04 17.56
CA TYR A 656 20.29 12.74 18.29
C TYR A 656 18.99 12.76 17.47
N THR A 657 19.09 13.07 16.18
CA THR A 657 17.93 13.12 15.28
C THR A 657 17.28 11.74 15.12
N VAL A 658 18.06 10.68 14.95
CA VAL A 658 17.56 9.29 14.86
C VAL A 658 16.86 8.87 16.15
N LEU A 659 17.42 9.21 17.31
CA LEU A 659 16.87 8.79 18.61
C LEU A 659 15.65 9.59 19.04
N THR A 660 15.60 10.89 18.70
CA THR A 660 14.59 11.81 19.24
C THR A 660 13.52 12.20 18.24
N GLY A 661 13.79 11.99 16.95
CA GLY A 661 12.95 12.44 15.86
C GLY A 661 12.92 13.96 15.71
N LYS A 662 13.93 14.68 16.19
CA LYS A 662 14.07 16.13 16.11
C LYS A 662 15.53 16.54 15.94
N PHE A 663 15.75 17.65 15.24
CA PHE A 663 17.06 18.27 15.16
C PHE A 663 17.43 18.97 16.48
N LEU A 664 18.72 18.95 16.83
CA LEU A 664 19.24 19.81 17.90
C LEU A 664 19.01 21.29 17.55
N PRO A 665 18.70 22.16 18.52
CA PRO A 665 18.63 21.91 19.97
C PRO A 665 17.22 21.54 20.50
N ALA A 666 16.27 21.15 19.63
CA ALA A 666 14.90 20.94 20.06
C ALA A 666 14.76 19.70 20.96
N PHE A 667 14.18 19.87 22.16
CA PHE A 667 14.05 18.78 23.13
C PHE A 667 13.17 17.62 22.63
N PRO A 668 13.52 16.37 23.01
CA PRO A 668 12.78 15.18 22.60
C PRO A 668 11.33 15.24 23.09
N GLY A 669 10.39 14.82 22.24
CA GLY A 669 9.01 14.57 22.69
C GLY A 669 8.89 13.21 23.40
N LEU A 670 7.71 12.89 23.93
CA LEU A 670 7.42 11.58 24.53
C LEU A 670 7.83 10.38 23.64
N PRO A 671 7.58 10.38 22.31
CA PRO A 671 8.06 9.31 21.44
C PRO A 671 9.59 9.18 21.44
N GLY A 672 10.30 10.31 21.40
CA GLY A 672 11.76 10.33 21.44
C GLY A 672 12.31 9.75 22.75
N TYR A 673 11.69 10.08 23.88
CA TYR A 673 12.05 9.47 25.17
C TYR A 673 11.83 7.96 25.20
N MET A 674 10.72 7.47 24.63
CA MET A 674 10.44 6.04 24.54
C MET A 674 11.47 5.31 23.66
N VAL A 675 11.83 5.90 22.52
CA VAL A 675 12.86 5.35 21.64
C VAL A 675 14.21 5.31 22.35
N MET A 676 14.65 6.43 22.93
CA MET A 676 15.90 6.50 23.69
C MET A 676 15.95 5.47 24.81
N LEU A 677 14.87 5.34 25.61
CA LEU A 677 14.80 4.36 26.68
C LEU A 677 14.98 2.94 26.13
N GLY A 678 14.23 2.56 25.10
CA GLY A 678 14.31 1.24 24.49
C GLY A 678 15.71 0.94 23.92
N VAL A 679 16.35 1.92 23.30
CA VAL A 679 17.71 1.81 22.79
C VAL A 679 18.73 1.65 23.91
N ILE A 680 18.70 2.52 24.93
CA ILE A 680 19.62 2.46 26.08
C ILE A 680 19.52 1.09 26.75
N VAL A 681 18.29 0.60 26.93
CA VAL A 681 18.01 -0.73 27.50
C VAL A 681 18.63 -1.84 26.67
N ALA A 682 18.44 -1.81 25.35
CA ALA A 682 18.99 -2.80 24.46
C ALA A 682 20.53 -2.78 24.50
N LEU A 683 21.15 -1.61 24.50
CA LEU A 683 22.60 -1.47 24.55
C LEU A 683 23.17 -1.91 25.91
N LEU A 684 22.53 -1.51 27.02
CA LEU A 684 22.89 -1.95 28.37
C LEU A 684 22.84 -3.47 28.49
N ALA A 685 21.82 -4.12 27.91
CA ALA A 685 21.71 -5.58 27.92
C ALA A 685 22.88 -6.28 27.23
N MET A 686 23.71 -5.62 26.42
CA MET A 686 24.92 -6.25 25.86
C MET A 686 26.05 -6.39 26.87
N VAL A 687 26.12 -5.48 27.85
CA VAL A 687 27.24 -5.36 28.80
C VAL A 687 26.83 -5.82 30.20
N TRP A 688 25.62 -5.46 30.63
CA TRP A 688 25.11 -5.71 31.96
C TRP A 688 23.75 -6.40 31.93
N ARG A 689 23.68 -7.61 32.49
CA ARG A 689 22.49 -8.48 32.44
C ARG A 689 22.00 -8.84 33.85
N PRO A 690 21.44 -7.89 34.61
CA PRO A 690 20.74 -8.20 35.85
C PRO A 690 19.54 -9.12 35.56
N ARG A 691 18.89 -9.67 36.60
CA ARG A 691 17.77 -10.61 36.45
C ARG A 691 16.70 -10.14 35.46
N ALA A 692 16.36 -8.85 35.47
CA ALA A 692 15.42 -8.22 34.54
C ALA A 692 15.81 -8.31 33.06
N LEU A 693 17.12 -8.33 32.75
CA LEU A 693 17.68 -8.39 31.39
C LEU A 693 18.33 -9.73 31.05
N SER A 694 18.28 -10.71 31.95
CA SER A 694 18.90 -12.03 31.77
C SER A 694 18.40 -12.76 30.50
N ASN A 695 17.14 -12.53 30.15
CA ASN A 695 16.48 -13.09 28.97
C ASN A 695 16.37 -12.08 27.81
N PHE A 696 17.04 -10.94 27.89
CA PHE A 696 16.98 -9.94 26.82
C PHE A 696 17.72 -10.46 25.57
N PRO A 697 17.09 -10.44 24.37
CA PRO A 697 17.70 -10.93 23.15
C PRO A 697 18.93 -10.10 22.73
N LEU A 698 20.12 -10.70 22.70
CA LEU A 698 21.33 -10.03 22.21
C LEU A 698 21.22 -9.66 20.73
N GLY A 699 20.56 -10.48 19.92
CA GLY A 699 20.37 -10.18 18.49
C GLY A 699 19.61 -8.88 18.27
N LEU A 700 18.67 -8.55 19.16
CA LEU A 700 17.95 -7.28 19.14
C LEU A 700 18.88 -6.11 19.45
N SER A 701 19.75 -6.24 20.46
CA SER A 701 20.75 -5.23 20.81
C SER A 701 21.75 -4.98 19.68
N ILE A 702 22.26 -6.04 19.05
CA ILE A 702 23.21 -5.95 17.94
C ILE A 702 22.53 -5.29 16.73
N SER A 703 21.26 -5.61 16.46
CA SER A 703 20.49 -4.98 15.38
C SER A 703 20.28 -3.48 15.61
N ILE A 704 19.95 -3.08 16.84
CA ILE A 704 19.80 -1.66 17.23
C ILE A 704 21.14 -0.92 17.09
N LEU A 705 22.24 -1.51 17.57
CA LEU A 705 23.57 -0.95 17.40
C LEU A 705 23.93 -0.80 15.91
N GLY A 706 23.65 -1.84 15.11
CA GLY A 706 23.88 -1.84 13.67
C GLY A 706 23.03 -0.81 12.91
N LEU A 707 21.85 -0.47 13.41
CA LEU A 707 21.00 0.59 12.85
C LEU A 707 21.54 1.99 13.18
N LEU A 708 22.13 2.18 14.37
CA LEU A 708 22.71 3.45 14.80
C LEU A 708 24.11 3.72 14.22
N ALA A 709 24.89 2.67 13.97
CA ALA A 709 26.28 2.77 13.55
C ALA A 709 26.53 3.66 12.31
N PRO A 710 25.70 3.60 11.23
CA PRO A 710 25.89 4.47 10.07
C PRO A 710 25.83 5.95 10.43
N TYR A 711 24.98 6.34 11.39
CA TYR A 711 24.75 7.74 11.77
C TYR A 711 25.85 8.33 12.66
N ILE A 712 26.89 7.55 12.99
CA ILE A 712 28.16 8.11 13.48
C ILE A 712 28.89 8.85 12.34
N LEU A 713 28.71 8.36 11.10
CA LEU A 713 29.44 8.81 9.92
C LEU A 713 28.54 9.42 8.84
N LEU A 714 27.22 9.31 8.94
CA LEU A 714 26.29 9.82 7.93
C LEU A 714 25.46 10.95 8.51
N VAL A 715 25.24 11.97 7.69
CA VAL A 715 24.38 13.12 8.03
C VAL A 715 22.91 12.74 7.86
N THR A 716 22.09 13.04 8.87
CA THR A 716 20.62 13.05 8.71
C THR A 716 20.15 14.38 8.16
N TRP A 717 19.32 14.36 7.10
CA TRP A 717 18.69 15.56 6.56
C TRP A 717 17.23 15.27 6.16
N GLY A 718 16.47 16.34 5.91
CA GLY A 718 15.10 16.25 5.41
C GLY A 718 14.09 16.16 6.55
N TYR A 719 13.05 15.34 6.37
CA TYR A 719 11.82 15.35 7.15
C TYR A 719 11.91 14.50 8.45
N PRO A 720 12.27 15.04 9.63
CA PRO A 720 12.18 14.28 10.88
C PRO A 720 10.69 13.99 11.21
N PRO A 721 10.35 12.81 11.75
CA PRO A 721 11.24 11.78 12.33
C PRO A 721 11.55 10.60 11.38
N ARG A 722 11.74 10.82 10.06
CA ARG A 722 11.90 9.72 9.08
C ARG A 722 12.90 8.64 9.48
N TYR A 723 14.09 9.01 9.96
CA TYR A 723 15.14 8.06 10.34
C TYR A 723 14.81 7.29 11.62
N THR A 724 13.88 7.79 12.45
CA THR A 724 13.41 7.13 13.67
C THR A 724 12.37 6.04 13.39
N ILE A 725 11.70 6.06 12.22
CA ILE A 725 10.66 5.07 11.87
C ILE A 725 11.18 3.63 12.00
N HIS A 726 12.44 3.41 11.61
CA HIS A 726 13.05 2.08 11.57
C HIS A 726 13.41 1.54 12.95
N ILE A 727 13.86 2.40 13.87
CA ILE A 727 14.27 1.99 15.22
C ILE A 727 13.09 1.86 16.17
N LEU A 728 12.01 2.62 15.92
CA LEU A 728 10.81 2.66 16.75
C LEU A 728 10.25 1.28 17.13
N PRO A 729 9.97 0.34 16.20
CA PRO A 729 9.39 -0.95 16.58
C PRO A 729 10.32 -1.77 17.49
N LEU A 730 11.64 -1.75 17.25
CA LEU A 730 12.63 -2.46 18.04
C LEU A 730 12.80 -1.84 19.44
N ALA A 731 12.78 -0.51 19.53
CA ALA A 731 12.85 0.21 20.79
C ALA A 731 11.60 -0.04 21.65
N ILE A 732 10.41 0.00 21.05
CA ILE A 732 9.15 -0.28 21.75
C ILE A 732 9.08 -1.73 22.24
N LEU A 733 9.55 -2.69 21.44
CA LEU A 733 9.70 -4.07 21.89
C LEU A 733 10.67 -4.19 23.07
N SER A 734 11.80 -3.47 23.03
CA SER A 734 12.78 -3.45 24.12
C SER A 734 12.19 -2.89 25.43
N CYS A 735 11.39 -1.81 25.34
CA CYS A 735 10.61 -1.29 26.46
C CYS A 735 9.61 -2.33 26.99
N GLY A 736 8.94 -3.06 26.11
CA GLY A 736 8.01 -4.13 26.48
C GLY A 736 8.68 -5.27 27.27
N ILE A 737 9.89 -5.68 26.89
CA ILE A 737 10.68 -6.70 27.61
C ILE A 737 10.95 -6.26 29.05
N ILE A 738 11.42 -5.02 29.23
CA ILE A 738 11.67 -4.48 30.57
C ILE A 738 10.39 -4.34 31.37
N LEU A 739 9.34 -3.79 30.76
CA LEU A 739 8.05 -3.61 31.43
C LEU A 739 7.54 -4.95 31.97
N ASN A 740 7.65 -6.01 31.16
CA ASN A 740 7.29 -7.37 31.58
C ASN A 740 8.08 -7.85 32.81
N SER A 741 9.39 -7.56 32.87
CA SER A 741 10.20 -7.95 34.02
C SER A 741 9.74 -7.31 35.34
N PHE A 742 9.25 -6.07 35.29
CA PHE A 742 8.68 -5.40 36.46
C PHE A 742 7.34 -6.00 36.89
N PHE A 743 6.49 -6.39 35.94
CA PHE A 743 5.23 -7.09 36.25
C PHE A 743 5.48 -8.47 36.88
N ASP A 744 6.50 -9.19 36.39
CA ASP A 744 6.89 -10.49 36.94
C ASP A 744 7.46 -10.38 38.37
N SER A 745 8.20 -9.31 38.70
CA SER A 745 8.74 -9.12 40.06
C SER A 745 7.69 -8.77 41.11
N HIS A 746 6.53 -8.22 40.71
CA HIS A 746 5.51 -7.69 41.61
C HIS A 746 4.33 -8.62 41.94
N LYS A 747 4.44 -9.95 41.75
CA LYS A 747 3.39 -10.94 42.11
C LYS A 747 2.01 -10.71 41.45
N LEU A 748 1.90 -9.88 40.40
CA LEU A 748 0.65 -9.72 39.63
C LEU A 748 0.30 -10.94 38.77
N ARG A 749 1.26 -11.85 38.56
CA ARG A 749 1.10 -13.06 37.73
C ARG A 749 0.13 -14.09 38.33
N SER A 750 -0.09 -14.11 39.65
CA SER A 750 -0.95 -15.11 40.31
C SER A 750 -2.46 -14.79 40.25
N LYS A 751 -2.88 -13.72 39.57
CA LYS A 751 -4.30 -13.37 39.38
C LYS A 751 -4.74 -13.33 37.91
N LEU A 752 -3.81 -13.48 36.97
CA LEU A 752 -4.05 -13.42 35.52
C LEU A 752 -3.93 -14.80 34.84
N ASN A 753 -3.40 -15.79 35.55
CA ASN A 753 -3.25 -17.17 35.07
C ASN A 753 -4.24 -18.16 35.73
N ASP A 754 -5.05 -17.69 36.67
CA ASP A 754 -6.26 -18.35 37.19
C ASP A 754 -7.47 -17.62 36.62
#